data_AF-A0AAU5N042-F1
#
_entry.id   AF-A0AAU5N042-F1
#
_cell.length_a   1.000
_cell.length_b   1.000
_cell.length_c   1.000
_cell.angle_alpha   90.00
_cell.angle_beta   90.00
_cell.angle_gamma   90.00
#
_symmetry.space_group_name_H-M   'P 1'
#
loop_
_entity.id
_entity.type
_entity.pdbx_description
1 polymer ?
#
loop_
_entity_poly.entity_id
_entity_poly.type
_entity_poly.pdbx_seq_one_letter_code
_entity_poly.pdbx_strand_id
1 'polypeptide(L)'
;MQPPKAADASDAEPRSDGDRQEPDTEQPSARPAGSTLASAEEALTERVSGDEPLLPARVHRPSDLMRLLIGVLAVVVLFSVAAFAHGTTTGLEQDINKGTGQAPDLLIKLAGLVSSIAVLLVPVAFAIERLIKRDGLRIADGVLAAVLAHGVTLATDLWVAKYASGTLQDALTQPQPGDAVTDPVHGYLAPVIAYMTAVGMARRPRWRVVLWVVLLLDAFAMLVGGYTTPFSIVLTVLIGWTVAYGTLYAVGSPNVRPTGQHLMAGLRHVGFRPVTAMRADEAPDAGDQSDRGRRYLVSLEDGPPLDVTVVDREQQAQGFFYRVWRRLTLRGITQRRSIQSLRQALEQEALLAYAAIAAGANAPKLIATSELGPDAVMLVYEHIGGRSLDALEDAEITDDVVRGAWQQVKALQSRRIAHRRLTGDAILVDRFGKVFVTDLRGGEIAAGDLVLRMDVAQLLTTTGLRVGPERAVAAALAVLGPDAVADCLPLLQPIALSRSTRAHLRRLARERSQREREAVLEASDEAKRARAEDAELSRSGDRKAARKSLRTEKQAEKRAMDDALDEAREEDLLSQIRREVLLIRPQAPVEPVRLERIKPRTLFSFIAGAIAAYFLISQVTQADFGAVVEQAEWGWVAAALGFSALSYVAAAMSLLGFVPERVPFGRTVLAQVAGSFVKIVAPAAVGGVALNTRFLQRSGVRPGLAVASVGASQLFGLGCHILLLGAFGYLTGTEKTPSSLTPSRTVIAGLLTVAVLVLVVTAIPFLRKFVVTRVRSLFAGVIPRMLDVVQRPQKLLTGIGGMLLLTGVFVMCLDASIRAFSGPDTPHLSYASIAVVFLAGNALGSAAPTPGGMGAVEGALTLGLIAVGLPKEVAAPAVLLFRLMTLWLPVLPGWLCFNHLTRKGEL
;
A
#
# COMPACT_ATOMS: atom_id res chain seq x y z
N MET A 1 6.90 78.21 -2.72
CA MET A 1 6.75 77.51 -1.42
C MET A 1 7.54 76.22 -1.53
N GLN A 2 8.65 76.10 -0.78
CA GLN A 2 9.59 74.95 -0.61
C GLN A 2 9.86 73.98 -1.79
N PRO A 3 11.14 73.74 -2.17
CA PRO A 3 11.52 72.77 -3.20
C PRO A 3 11.78 71.37 -2.62
N PRO A 4 11.68 70.29 -3.41
CA PRO A 4 12.11 68.97 -2.97
C PRO A 4 13.36 68.43 -3.70
N LYS A 5 14.13 67.70 -2.89
CA LYS A 5 14.86 66.46 -3.18
C LYS A 5 16.25 66.47 -3.85
N ALA A 6 17.04 65.63 -3.18
CA ALA A 6 18.15 64.80 -3.63
C ALA A 6 19.49 65.49 -3.84
N ALA A 7 20.38 65.26 -2.88
CA ALA A 7 21.81 65.50 -3.00
C ALA A 7 22.48 64.25 -3.59
N ASP A 8 23.07 64.47 -4.76
CA ASP A 8 24.22 63.77 -5.34
C ASP A 8 25.52 64.09 -4.57
N ALA A 9 26.50 63.19 -4.72
CA ALA A 9 27.91 63.50 -5.02
C ALA A 9 28.61 62.15 -5.31
N SER A 10 28.88 61.78 -6.57
CA SER A 10 29.97 62.26 -7.45
C SER A 10 31.35 61.74 -6.97
N ASP A 11 32.27 61.25 -7.80
CA ASP A 11 32.55 61.59 -9.20
C ASP A 11 33.15 60.41 -9.98
N ALA A 12 32.86 60.45 -11.28
CA ALA A 12 33.47 59.65 -12.32
C ALA A 12 34.34 60.53 -13.24
N GLU A 13 35.27 59.87 -13.94
CA GLU A 13 35.56 60.09 -15.37
C GLU A 13 36.42 61.30 -15.81
N PRO A 14 37.03 61.30 -17.02
CA PRO A 14 36.25 61.43 -18.27
C PRO A 14 36.76 60.78 -19.59
N ARG A 15 35.77 60.56 -20.49
CA ARG A 15 35.70 60.80 -21.96
C ARG A 15 36.49 59.88 -22.91
N SER A 16 35.87 59.13 -23.83
CA SER A 16 34.99 59.42 -25.00
C SER A 16 35.75 59.80 -26.28
N ASP A 17 35.66 58.96 -27.31
CA ASP A 17 35.10 59.29 -28.64
C ASP A 17 35.34 58.13 -29.62
N GLY A 18 34.39 57.92 -30.53
CA GLY A 18 34.51 57.00 -31.65
C GLY A 18 34.29 57.73 -32.98
N ASP A 19 34.98 57.29 -34.04
CA ASP A 19 34.42 57.21 -35.39
C ASP A 19 35.34 56.43 -36.36
N ARG A 20 34.69 55.57 -37.17
CA ARG A 20 34.92 55.15 -38.58
C ARG A 20 36.30 54.71 -39.17
N GLN A 21 36.15 53.69 -40.03
CA GLN A 21 36.88 53.33 -41.27
C GLN A 21 38.08 52.35 -41.25
N GLU A 22 37.85 51.15 -41.82
CA GLU A 22 38.79 50.18 -42.44
C GLU A 22 39.60 50.79 -43.63
N PRO A 23 40.63 50.14 -44.25
CA PRO A 23 41.19 48.77 -44.10
C PRO A 23 42.76 48.68 -44.12
N ASP A 24 43.30 47.44 -44.15
CA ASP A 24 44.66 47.00 -44.55
C ASP A 24 45.82 47.36 -43.58
N THR A 25 46.79 46.52 -43.20
CA THR A 25 47.41 45.33 -43.80
C THR A 25 48.23 44.65 -42.70
N GLU A 26 48.10 43.34 -42.46
CA GLU A 26 49.26 42.47 -42.17
C GLU A 26 48.86 40.99 -42.19
N GLN A 27 49.66 40.23 -42.95
CA GLN A 27 49.50 38.83 -43.31
C GLN A 27 50.00 37.85 -42.21
N PRO A 28 49.75 36.54 -42.35
CA PRO A 28 49.31 35.68 -41.25
C PRO A 28 50.45 34.89 -40.59
N SER A 29 50.37 34.68 -39.27
CA SER A 29 51.05 33.56 -38.63
C SER A 29 50.07 32.40 -38.46
N ALA A 30 50.47 31.26 -39.03
CA ALA A 30 49.71 30.03 -39.09
C ALA A 30 49.29 29.53 -37.69
N ARG A 31 47.97 29.45 -37.46
CA ARG A 31 47.39 28.66 -36.37
C ARG A 31 47.10 27.24 -36.88
N PRO A 32 47.36 26.20 -36.07
CA PRO A 32 47.20 24.82 -36.50
C PRO A 32 45.72 24.48 -36.69
N ALA A 33 45.42 23.71 -37.74
CA ALA A 33 44.09 23.26 -38.16
C ALA A 33 43.41 22.26 -37.21
N GLY A 34 43.50 22.47 -35.89
CA GLY A 34 42.93 21.60 -34.86
C GLY A 34 41.85 22.23 -33.98
N SER A 35 41.67 23.55 -33.99
CA SER A 35 40.75 24.25 -33.07
C SER A 35 39.36 24.55 -33.64
N THR A 36 39.14 24.40 -34.94
CA THR A 36 37.84 24.63 -35.59
C THR A 36 36.88 23.46 -35.39
N LEU A 37 37.38 22.23 -35.22
CA LEU A 37 36.52 21.08 -34.92
C LEU A 37 36.03 21.11 -33.47
N ALA A 38 36.89 21.47 -32.50
CA ALA A 38 36.51 21.56 -31.09
C ALA A 38 35.53 22.72 -30.81
N SER A 39 35.73 23.88 -31.45
CA SER A 39 34.82 25.03 -31.31
C SER A 39 33.51 24.87 -32.10
N ALA A 40 33.51 24.15 -33.22
CA ALA A 40 32.29 23.74 -33.91
C ALA A 40 31.54 22.64 -33.15
N GLU A 41 32.25 21.67 -32.55
CA GLU A 41 31.66 20.70 -31.62
C GLU A 41 31.08 21.42 -30.41
N GLU A 42 31.77 22.36 -29.77
CA GLU A 42 31.25 23.15 -28.64
C GLU A 42 30.02 23.98 -29.05
N ALA A 43 30.03 24.65 -30.21
CA ALA A 43 28.88 25.41 -30.71
C ALA A 43 27.67 24.53 -31.12
N LEU A 44 27.91 23.32 -31.62
CA LEU A 44 26.88 22.30 -31.83
C LEU A 44 26.38 21.71 -30.50
N THR A 45 27.27 21.57 -29.50
CA THR A 45 26.95 21.06 -28.16
C THR A 45 26.06 22.04 -27.40
N GLU A 46 26.30 23.35 -27.55
CA GLU A 46 25.52 24.42 -26.92
C GLU A 46 24.07 24.46 -27.43
N ARG A 47 23.85 24.26 -28.75
CA ARG A 47 22.49 24.17 -29.35
C ARG A 47 21.72 22.89 -29.02
N VAL A 48 22.41 21.82 -28.60
CA VAL A 48 21.80 20.52 -28.22
C VAL A 48 21.48 20.44 -26.72
N SER A 49 22.06 21.32 -25.89
CA SER A 49 21.92 21.27 -24.42
C SER A 49 20.83 22.16 -23.81
N GLY A 50 20.24 23.07 -24.61
CA GLY A 50 19.48 24.22 -24.10
C GLY A 50 18.25 23.95 -23.23
N ASP A 51 17.62 22.76 -23.31
CA ASP A 51 16.28 22.56 -22.71
C ASP A 51 16.12 21.33 -21.79
N GLU A 52 17.16 20.52 -21.51
CA GLU A 52 17.02 19.42 -20.55
C GLU A 52 17.55 19.81 -19.17
N PRO A 53 16.70 19.94 -18.13
CA PRO A 53 17.16 20.29 -16.79
C PRO A 53 18.15 19.22 -16.30
N LEU A 54 19.25 19.66 -15.68
CA LEU A 54 20.26 18.76 -15.11
C LEU A 54 19.56 17.72 -14.23
N LEU A 55 19.63 16.47 -14.66
CA LEU A 55 19.03 15.37 -13.91
C LEU A 55 19.76 15.25 -12.57
N PRO A 56 19.02 15.02 -11.46
CA PRO A 56 19.65 14.85 -10.16
C PRO A 56 20.59 13.64 -10.21
N ALA A 57 21.79 13.78 -9.62
CA ALA A 57 22.80 12.72 -9.63
C ALA A 57 22.32 11.42 -8.95
N ARG A 58 21.39 11.51 -8.01
CA ARG A 58 20.77 10.39 -7.30
C ARG A 58 19.24 10.45 -7.38
N VAL A 59 18.62 9.28 -7.52
CA VAL A 59 17.16 9.10 -7.55
C VAL A 59 16.74 7.96 -6.64
N HIS A 60 15.73 8.22 -5.81
CA HIS A 60 15.06 7.23 -4.97
C HIS A 60 14.11 6.38 -5.81
N ARG A 61 14.50 5.13 -6.07
CA ARG A 61 13.69 4.20 -6.87
C ARG A 61 12.65 3.49 -6.02
N PRO A 62 11.34 3.56 -6.35
CA PRO A 62 10.30 2.79 -5.66
C PRO A 62 10.51 1.27 -5.73
N SER A 63 11.21 0.78 -6.76
CA SER A 63 11.58 -0.64 -6.87
C SER A 63 12.50 -1.11 -5.75
N ASP A 64 13.38 -0.24 -5.28
CA ASP A 64 14.36 -0.59 -4.25
C ASP A 64 13.66 -0.63 -2.88
N LEU A 65 12.78 0.33 -2.60
CA LEU A 65 11.87 0.25 -1.45
C LEU A 65 11.02 -1.04 -1.47
N MET A 66 10.51 -1.43 -2.64
CA MET A 66 9.73 -2.66 -2.76
C MET A 66 10.55 -3.90 -2.40
N ARG A 67 11.77 -3.99 -2.90
CA ARG A 67 12.68 -5.12 -2.59
C ARG A 67 13.06 -5.11 -1.11
N LEU A 68 13.30 -3.94 -0.52
CA LEU A 68 13.47 -3.81 0.93
C LEU A 68 12.25 -4.37 1.69
N LEU A 69 11.03 -3.96 1.34
CA LEU A 69 9.81 -4.42 2.02
C LEU A 69 9.57 -5.92 1.84
N ILE A 70 9.82 -6.47 0.64
CA ILE A 70 9.75 -7.90 0.38
C ILE A 70 10.81 -8.64 1.21
N GLY A 71 12.01 -8.06 1.34
CA GLY A 71 13.10 -8.65 2.11
C GLY A 71 12.78 -8.72 3.60
N VAL A 72 12.29 -7.62 4.17
CA VAL A 72 11.80 -7.57 5.56
C VAL A 72 10.67 -8.57 5.77
N LEU A 73 9.69 -8.63 4.86
CA LEU A 73 8.60 -9.60 4.95
C LEU A 73 9.11 -11.05 4.88
N ALA A 74 10.06 -11.34 3.99
CA ALA A 74 10.65 -12.67 3.84
C ALA A 74 11.44 -13.07 5.10
N VAL A 75 12.15 -12.16 5.75
CA VAL A 75 12.82 -12.41 7.05
C VAL A 75 11.78 -12.72 8.13
N VAL A 76 10.69 -11.95 8.21
CA VAL A 76 9.60 -12.20 9.17
C VAL A 76 8.94 -13.56 8.92
N VAL A 77 8.68 -13.91 7.66
CA VAL A 77 8.14 -15.22 7.27
C VAL A 77 9.12 -16.32 7.63
N LEU A 78 10.42 -16.14 7.36
CA LEU A 78 11.46 -17.11 7.71
C LEU A 78 11.50 -17.35 9.21
N PHE A 79 11.53 -16.31 10.04
CA PHE A 79 11.49 -16.44 11.50
C PHE A 79 10.20 -17.10 11.98
N SER A 80 9.06 -16.78 11.35
CA SER A 80 7.79 -17.44 11.67
C SER A 80 7.88 -18.94 11.35
N VAL A 81 8.31 -19.32 10.14
CA VAL A 81 8.46 -20.73 9.75
C VAL A 81 9.47 -21.44 10.66
N ALA A 82 10.62 -20.83 10.94
CA ALA A 82 11.63 -21.40 11.83
C ALA A 82 11.10 -21.62 13.27
N ALA A 83 10.33 -20.67 13.80
CA ALA A 83 9.74 -20.79 15.13
C ALA A 83 8.59 -21.83 15.20
N PHE A 84 7.85 -22.04 14.10
CA PHE A 84 6.66 -22.90 14.07
C PHE A 84 6.90 -24.32 13.50
N ALA A 85 7.88 -24.52 12.62
CA ALA A 85 8.09 -25.77 11.87
C ALA A 85 9.19 -26.67 12.45
N HIS A 86 9.35 -26.71 13.78
CA HIS A 86 10.47 -27.41 14.44
C HIS A 86 10.63 -28.88 14.02
N GLY A 87 9.54 -29.63 13.87
CA GLY A 87 9.58 -31.04 13.44
C GLY A 87 10.01 -31.26 11.99
N THR A 88 9.64 -30.34 11.08
CA THR A 88 10.07 -30.41 9.68
C THR A 88 11.51 -29.94 9.52
N THR A 89 11.91 -28.91 10.28
CA THR A 89 13.27 -28.35 10.26
C THR A 89 14.29 -29.37 10.75
N THR A 90 14.04 -29.98 11.91
CA THR A 90 14.91 -31.02 12.47
C THR A 90 14.96 -32.27 11.58
N GLY A 91 13.84 -32.66 10.97
CA GLY A 91 13.81 -33.75 9.99
C GLY A 91 14.66 -33.48 8.75
N LEU A 92 14.51 -32.31 8.12
CA LEU A 92 15.31 -31.92 6.95
C LEU A 92 16.81 -31.86 7.28
N GLU A 93 17.15 -31.35 8.45
CA GLU A 93 18.54 -31.24 8.91
C GLU A 93 19.16 -32.62 9.20
N GLN A 94 18.43 -33.52 9.84
CA GLN A 94 18.86 -34.91 10.04
C GLN A 94 19.05 -35.65 8.72
N ASP A 95 18.16 -35.46 7.74
CA ASP A 95 18.27 -36.06 6.42
C ASP A 95 19.49 -35.53 5.66
N ILE A 96 19.76 -34.23 5.73
CA ILE A 96 20.96 -33.60 5.17
C ILE A 96 22.20 -34.18 5.85
N ASN A 97 22.28 -34.17 7.17
CA ASN A 97 23.44 -34.68 7.92
C ASN A 97 23.69 -36.17 7.63
N LYS A 98 22.62 -36.98 7.55
CA LYS A 98 22.69 -38.41 7.20
C LYS A 98 23.14 -38.65 5.76
N GLY A 99 22.64 -37.87 4.80
CA GLY A 99 23.04 -37.96 3.39
C GLY A 99 24.47 -37.50 3.15
N THR A 100 24.95 -36.58 3.98
CA THR A 100 26.25 -35.93 3.77
C THR A 100 27.41 -36.61 4.49
N GLY A 101 27.13 -37.42 5.53
CA GLY A 101 28.16 -38.24 6.19
C GLY A 101 28.85 -39.27 5.28
N GLN A 102 28.41 -39.44 4.03
CA GLN A 102 29.04 -40.31 3.02
C GLN A 102 29.95 -39.56 2.03
N ALA A 103 29.99 -38.22 2.06
CA ALA A 103 30.80 -37.43 1.14
C ALA A 103 32.31 -37.51 1.52
N PRO A 104 33.23 -37.65 0.55
CA PRO A 104 34.66 -37.66 0.83
C PRO A 104 35.12 -36.35 1.49
N ASP A 105 35.73 -36.47 2.66
CA ASP A 105 36.30 -35.37 3.46
C ASP A 105 37.16 -34.39 2.65
N LEU A 106 37.90 -34.93 1.68
CA LEU A 106 38.80 -34.16 0.82
C LEU A 106 38.03 -33.25 -0.15
N LEU A 107 36.87 -33.68 -0.66
CA LEU A 107 36.01 -32.86 -1.50
C LEU A 107 35.36 -31.72 -0.72
N ILE A 108 34.95 -31.98 0.54
CA ILE A 108 34.37 -30.97 1.43
C ILE A 108 35.41 -29.89 1.75
N LYS A 109 36.62 -30.30 2.15
CA LYS A 109 37.73 -29.39 2.46
C LYS A 109 38.16 -28.58 1.23
N LEU A 110 38.24 -29.19 0.06
CA LEU A 110 38.53 -28.48 -1.19
C LEU A 110 37.41 -27.51 -1.58
N ALA A 111 36.15 -27.92 -1.49
CA ALA A 111 35.01 -27.05 -1.79
C ALA A 111 34.96 -25.84 -0.85
N GLY A 112 35.18 -26.05 0.46
CA GLY A 112 35.26 -24.98 1.45
C GLY A 112 36.45 -24.04 1.22
N LEU A 113 37.62 -24.58 0.86
CA LEU A 113 38.80 -23.76 0.52
C LEU A 113 38.55 -22.91 -0.73
N VAL A 114 38.07 -23.54 -1.81
CA VAL A 114 37.77 -22.83 -3.07
C VAL A 114 36.70 -21.77 -2.84
N SER A 115 35.66 -22.10 -2.08
CA SER A 115 34.59 -21.16 -1.75
C SER A 115 35.08 -19.98 -0.93
N SER A 116 35.79 -20.21 0.19
CA SER A 116 36.28 -19.14 1.07
C SER A 116 37.22 -18.16 0.34
N ILE A 117 38.09 -18.68 -0.53
CA ILE A 117 38.94 -17.85 -1.40
C ILE A 117 38.07 -17.06 -2.40
N ALA A 118 37.10 -17.71 -3.04
CA ALA A 118 36.26 -17.08 -4.04
C ALA A 118 35.31 -16.01 -3.46
N VAL A 119 34.77 -16.21 -2.25
CA VAL A 119 33.94 -15.23 -1.53
C VAL A 119 34.70 -13.93 -1.30
N LEU A 120 36.02 -13.99 -1.08
CA LEU A 120 36.87 -12.81 -0.93
C LEU A 120 37.31 -12.21 -2.28
N LEU A 121 37.75 -13.04 -3.23
CA LEU A 121 38.32 -12.57 -4.50
C LEU A 121 37.28 -11.96 -5.45
N VAL A 122 36.07 -12.55 -5.52
CA VAL A 122 35.05 -12.14 -6.51
C VAL A 122 34.56 -10.70 -6.27
N PRO A 123 34.24 -10.26 -5.03
CA PRO A 123 33.88 -8.87 -4.77
C PRO A 123 35.01 -7.88 -5.07
N VAL A 124 36.26 -8.24 -4.75
CA VAL A 124 37.43 -7.40 -5.00
C VAL A 124 37.68 -7.25 -6.50
N ALA A 125 37.65 -8.35 -7.25
CA ALA A 125 37.79 -8.32 -8.70
C ALA A 125 36.68 -7.47 -9.37
N PHE A 126 35.45 -7.57 -8.86
CA PHE A 126 34.33 -6.76 -9.33
C PHE A 126 34.50 -5.26 -8.98
N ALA A 127 35.04 -4.96 -7.79
CA ALA A 127 35.37 -3.59 -7.37
C ALA A 127 36.42 -2.96 -8.29
N ILE A 128 37.47 -3.72 -8.63
CA ILE A 128 38.55 -3.28 -9.54
C ILE A 128 37.98 -2.99 -10.93
N GLU A 129 37.15 -3.88 -11.49
CA GLU A 129 36.49 -3.63 -12.78
C GLU A 129 35.67 -2.33 -12.76
N ARG A 130 34.98 -2.05 -11.65
CA ARG A 130 34.17 -0.83 -11.49
C ARG A 130 35.02 0.43 -11.38
N LEU A 131 36.16 0.35 -10.71
CA LEU A 131 37.07 1.47 -10.57
C LEU A 131 37.67 1.85 -11.93
N ILE A 132 38.06 0.85 -12.72
CA ILE A 132 38.58 1.04 -14.09
C ILE A 132 37.52 1.70 -14.99
N LYS A 133 36.25 1.35 -14.84
CA LYS A 133 35.12 1.91 -15.62
C LYS A 133 34.61 3.27 -15.12
N ARG A 134 35.30 3.91 -14.18
CA ARG A 134 34.92 5.20 -13.55
C ARG A 134 33.54 5.19 -12.86
N ASP A 135 33.07 4.03 -12.40
CA ASP A 135 31.81 3.84 -11.67
C ASP A 135 31.99 3.97 -10.13
N GLY A 136 32.88 4.85 -9.67
CA GLY A 136 33.32 4.90 -8.27
C GLY A 136 32.21 5.15 -7.24
N LEU A 137 31.17 5.91 -7.60
CA LEU A 137 30.03 6.18 -6.72
C LEU A 137 29.28 4.90 -6.32
N ARG A 138 29.19 3.90 -7.21
CA ARG A 138 28.53 2.63 -6.90
C ARG A 138 29.34 1.78 -5.95
N ILE A 139 30.67 1.86 -6.02
CA ILE A 139 31.57 1.15 -5.11
C ILE A 139 31.36 1.67 -3.68
N ALA A 140 31.27 3.00 -3.51
CA ALA A 140 31.01 3.61 -2.22
C ALA A 140 29.67 3.15 -1.62
N ASP A 141 28.60 3.12 -2.43
CA ASP A 141 27.29 2.59 -2.00
C ASP A 141 27.37 1.11 -1.61
N GLY A 142 28.17 0.32 -2.33
CA GLY A 142 28.45 -1.07 -2.03
C GLY A 142 29.15 -1.27 -0.69
N VAL A 143 30.22 -0.51 -0.44
CA VAL A 143 30.98 -0.56 0.83
C VAL A 143 30.07 -0.17 2.00
N LEU A 144 29.28 0.90 1.85
CA LEU A 144 28.32 1.30 2.86
C LEU A 144 27.30 0.19 3.15
N ALA A 145 26.76 -0.45 2.11
CA ALA A 145 25.84 -1.57 2.28
C ALA A 145 26.49 -2.77 3.00
N ALA A 146 27.76 -3.06 2.72
CA ALA A 146 28.51 -4.12 3.39
C ALA A 146 28.69 -3.85 4.88
N VAL A 147 29.10 -2.62 5.24
CA VAL A 147 29.27 -2.19 6.64
C VAL A 147 27.95 -2.25 7.40
N LEU A 148 26.87 -1.74 6.81
CA LEU A 148 25.54 -1.81 7.41
C LEU A 148 25.06 -3.25 7.56
N ALA A 149 25.32 -4.13 6.58
CA ALA A 149 24.92 -5.53 6.64
C ALA A 149 25.68 -6.28 7.74
N HIS A 150 26.97 -5.97 7.93
CA HIS A 150 27.76 -6.51 9.03
C HIS A 150 27.19 -6.06 10.39
N GLY A 151 26.82 -4.78 10.53
CA GLY A 151 26.17 -4.28 11.74
C GLY A 151 24.81 -4.94 12.03
N VAL A 152 23.98 -5.16 10.99
CA VAL A 152 22.69 -5.86 11.13
C VAL A 152 22.88 -7.34 11.46
N THR A 153 23.91 -7.98 10.91
CA THR A 153 24.30 -9.37 11.23
C THR A 153 24.62 -9.47 12.72
N LEU A 154 25.56 -8.65 13.20
CA LEU A 154 25.97 -8.64 14.60
C LEU A 154 24.80 -8.32 15.56
N ALA A 155 23.90 -7.41 15.17
CA ALA A 155 22.69 -7.15 15.92
C ALA A 155 21.73 -8.36 15.96
N THR A 156 21.63 -9.10 14.87
CA THR A 156 20.82 -10.33 14.77
C THR A 156 21.42 -11.43 15.62
N ASP A 157 22.74 -11.63 15.56
CA ASP A 157 23.44 -12.65 16.35
C ASP A 157 23.26 -12.40 17.85
N LEU A 158 23.45 -11.15 18.30
CA LEU A 158 23.22 -10.75 19.70
C LEU A 158 21.75 -10.91 20.13
N TRP A 159 20.80 -10.67 19.21
CA TRP A 159 19.38 -10.83 19.50
C TRP A 159 19.00 -12.31 19.63
N VAL A 160 19.45 -13.16 18.69
CA VAL A 160 19.18 -14.60 18.74
C VAL A 160 19.81 -15.22 19.98
N ALA A 161 21.06 -14.88 20.30
CA ALA A 161 21.75 -15.44 21.46
C ALA A 161 21.12 -15.06 22.82
N LYS A 162 20.42 -13.92 22.90
CA LYS A 162 19.88 -13.41 24.18
C LYS A 162 18.37 -13.50 24.33
N TYR A 163 17.62 -13.43 23.23
CA TYR A 163 16.17 -13.19 23.28
C TYR A 163 15.34 -14.12 22.39
N ALA A 164 15.96 -14.92 21.50
CA ALA A 164 15.19 -15.88 20.71
C ALA A 164 14.62 -17.01 21.59
N SER A 165 13.49 -17.59 21.17
CA SER A 165 13.00 -18.84 21.77
C SER A 165 13.96 -19.98 21.46
N GLY A 166 14.05 -20.98 22.33
CA GLY A 166 14.90 -22.16 22.11
C GLY A 166 14.67 -22.80 20.74
N THR A 167 13.40 -22.91 20.31
CA THR A 167 13.04 -23.42 18.98
C THR A 167 13.62 -22.62 17.81
N LEU A 168 13.70 -21.30 17.94
CA LEU A 168 14.23 -20.42 16.91
C LEU A 168 15.76 -20.43 16.92
N GLN A 169 16.36 -20.55 18.10
CA GLN A 169 17.80 -20.71 18.28
C GLN A 169 18.27 -22.04 17.67
N ASP A 170 17.58 -23.15 17.95
CA ASP A 170 17.89 -24.47 17.39
C ASP A 170 17.75 -24.49 15.86
N ALA A 171 16.76 -23.78 15.31
CA ALA A 171 16.58 -23.72 13.85
C ALA A 171 17.67 -22.90 13.14
N LEU A 172 18.29 -21.94 13.83
CA LEU A 172 19.25 -21.00 13.24
C LEU A 172 20.70 -21.29 13.59
N THR A 173 20.97 -22.11 14.61
CA THR A 173 22.33 -22.36 15.13
C THR A 173 22.61 -23.85 15.28
N GLN A 174 23.87 -24.24 15.13
CA GLN A 174 24.38 -25.59 15.37
C GLN A 174 25.21 -25.62 16.65
N PRO A 175 25.11 -26.68 17.47
CA PRO A 175 26.01 -26.87 18.60
C PRO A 175 27.44 -27.17 18.12
N GLN A 176 28.40 -26.48 18.72
CA GLN A 176 29.84 -26.64 18.47
C GLN A 176 30.51 -27.23 19.74
N PRO A 177 31.60 -28.00 19.61
CA PRO A 177 32.33 -28.51 20.79
C PRO A 177 32.70 -27.38 21.77
N GLY A 178 32.26 -27.52 23.03
CA GLY A 178 32.57 -26.59 24.13
C GLY A 178 31.47 -25.59 24.50
N ASP A 179 30.20 -26.02 24.57
CA ASP A 179 29.01 -25.19 24.86
C ASP A 179 28.79 -23.97 23.93
N ALA A 180 29.58 -23.85 22.87
CA ALA A 180 29.44 -22.81 21.86
C ALA A 180 28.38 -23.21 20.83
N VAL A 181 27.73 -22.21 20.23
CA VAL A 181 26.80 -22.40 19.11
C VAL A 181 27.28 -21.57 17.93
N THR A 182 27.00 -22.03 16.71
CA THR A 182 27.35 -21.29 15.50
C THR A 182 26.54 -20.00 15.38
N ASP A 183 27.07 -19.04 14.62
CA ASP A 183 26.37 -17.79 14.36
C ASP A 183 25.10 -18.03 13.51
N PRO A 184 23.96 -17.42 13.85
CA PRO A 184 22.71 -17.55 13.10
C PRO A 184 22.74 -16.80 11.76
N VAL A 185 23.67 -15.86 11.58
CA VAL A 185 23.88 -15.12 10.33
C VAL A 185 25.38 -15.08 10.05
N HIS A 186 25.79 -15.42 8.82
CA HIS A 186 27.22 -15.45 8.50
C HIS A 186 27.76 -14.02 8.31
N GLY A 187 28.57 -13.57 9.28
CA GLY A 187 29.12 -12.21 9.33
C GLY A 187 30.02 -11.80 8.16
N TYR A 188 30.54 -12.75 7.38
CA TYR A 188 31.34 -12.48 6.17
C TYR A 188 30.49 -12.51 4.88
N LEU A 189 29.48 -13.38 4.80
CA LEU A 189 28.69 -13.61 3.59
C LEU A 189 27.62 -12.54 3.39
N ALA A 190 26.92 -12.13 4.46
CA ALA A 190 25.89 -11.09 4.38
C ALA A 190 26.44 -9.75 3.86
N PRO A 191 27.62 -9.25 4.32
CA PRO A 191 28.26 -8.07 3.74
C PRO A 191 28.65 -8.23 2.27
N VAL A 192 29.16 -9.40 1.86
CA VAL A 192 29.50 -9.68 0.47
C VAL A 192 28.26 -9.63 -0.42
N ILE A 193 27.16 -10.26 0.01
CA ILE A 193 25.88 -10.21 -0.70
C ILE A 193 25.36 -8.78 -0.77
N ALA A 194 25.44 -8.03 0.33
CA ALA A 194 24.98 -6.65 0.38
C ALA A 194 25.78 -5.75 -0.57
N TYR A 195 27.12 -5.86 -0.54
CA TYR A 195 28.03 -5.18 -1.44
C TYR A 195 27.68 -5.47 -2.90
N MET A 196 27.67 -6.75 -3.28
CA MET A 196 27.47 -7.18 -4.67
C MET A 196 26.09 -6.78 -5.20
N THR A 197 25.08 -6.81 -4.34
CA THR A 197 23.72 -6.37 -4.67
C THR A 197 23.67 -4.84 -4.87
N ALA A 198 24.27 -4.06 -3.96
CA ALA A 198 24.27 -2.60 -4.01
C ALA A 198 25.07 -2.03 -5.20
N VAL A 199 26.23 -2.61 -5.54
CA VAL A 199 27.03 -2.19 -6.71
C VAL A 199 26.31 -2.47 -8.05
N GLY A 200 25.19 -3.21 -8.03
CA GLY A 200 24.31 -3.37 -9.17
C GLY A 200 24.70 -4.54 -10.08
N MET A 201 25.08 -5.67 -9.49
CA MET A 201 25.45 -6.90 -10.20
C MET A 201 24.31 -7.52 -11.01
N ALA A 202 23.05 -7.22 -10.69
CA ALA A 202 21.87 -7.74 -11.39
C ALA A 202 21.88 -7.49 -12.91
N ARG A 203 22.67 -6.53 -13.39
CA ARG A 203 22.80 -6.12 -14.80
C ARG A 203 23.94 -6.82 -15.56
N ARG A 204 24.73 -7.66 -14.89
CA ARG A 204 25.90 -8.34 -15.45
C ARG A 204 25.75 -9.85 -15.25
N PRO A 205 25.21 -10.60 -16.24
CA PRO A 205 24.83 -11.99 -16.05
C PRO A 205 26.02 -12.88 -15.70
N ARG A 206 27.22 -12.59 -16.23
CA ARG A 206 28.45 -13.35 -15.93
C ARG A 206 28.83 -13.30 -14.46
N TRP A 207 28.96 -12.09 -13.90
CA TRP A 207 29.26 -11.89 -12.47
C TRP A 207 28.18 -12.44 -11.55
N ARG A 208 26.91 -12.34 -11.97
CA ARG A 208 25.80 -12.94 -11.23
C ARG A 208 25.93 -14.45 -11.14
N VAL A 209 26.28 -15.13 -12.24
CA VAL A 209 26.51 -16.58 -12.24
C VAL A 209 27.68 -16.93 -11.34
N VAL A 210 28.81 -16.23 -11.46
CA VAL A 210 29.99 -16.46 -10.60
C VAL A 210 29.62 -16.31 -9.12
N LEU A 211 28.93 -15.24 -8.74
CA LEU A 211 28.50 -15.03 -7.36
C LEU A 211 27.57 -16.17 -6.88
N TRP A 212 26.56 -16.57 -7.66
CA TRP A 212 25.67 -17.65 -7.26
C TRP A 212 26.38 -19.00 -7.16
N VAL A 213 27.31 -19.29 -8.06
CA VAL A 213 28.13 -20.51 -7.99
C VAL A 213 28.96 -20.51 -6.70
N VAL A 214 29.60 -19.39 -6.38
CA VAL A 214 30.39 -19.24 -5.14
C VAL A 214 29.51 -19.37 -3.90
N LEU A 215 28.38 -18.67 -3.83
CA LEU A 215 27.46 -18.75 -2.69
C LEU A 215 26.84 -20.14 -2.52
N LEU A 216 26.50 -20.83 -3.62
CA LEU A 216 25.97 -22.18 -3.56
C LEU A 216 27.05 -23.19 -3.12
N LEU A 217 28.28 -23.03 -3.60
CA LEU A 217 29.41 -23.85 -3.17
C LEU A 217 29.71 -23.62 -1.68
N ASP A 218 29.65 -22.36 -1.21
CA ASP A 218 29.84 -21.99 0.18
C ASP A 218 28.75 -22.57 1.08
N ALA A 219 27.50 -22.33 0.71
CA ALA A 219 26.32 -22.85 1.40
C ALA A 219 26.38 -24.37 1.49
N PHE A 220 26.74 -25.04 0.39
CA PHE A 220 26.92 -26.49 0.37
C PHE A 220 28.04 -26.90 1.33
N ALA A 221 29.24 -26.33 1.22
CA ALA A 221 30.38 -26.70 2.06
C ALA A 221 30.12 -26.48 3.57
N MET A 222 29.46 -25.36 3.94
CA MET A 222 29.11 -25.03 5.32
C MET A 222 28.02 -25.95 5.87
N LEU A 223 26.99 -26.24 5.07
CA LEU A 223 25.90 -27.14 5.44
C LEU A 223 26.40 -28.58 5.62
N VAL A 224 27.22 -29.02 4.68
CA VAL A 224 27.85 -30.34 4.67
C VAL A 224 28.83 -30.50 5.84
N GLY A 225 29.58 -29.45 6.14
CA GLY A 225 30.51 -29.42 7.27
C GLY A 225 29.83 -29.34 8.64
N GLY A 226 28.50 -29.23 8.70
CA GLY A 226 27.75 -29.07 9.95
C GLY A 226 27.99 -27.74 10.66
N TYR A 227 28.53 -26.74 9.95
CA TYR A 227 28.86 -25.43 10.51
C TYR A 227 27.71 -24.41 10.39
N THR A 228 26.58 -24.80 9.80
CA THR A 228 25.42 -23.92 9.63
C THR A 228 24.13 -24.70 9.41
N THR A 229 22.98 -24.00 9.49
CA THR A 229 21.67 -24.54 9.16
C THR A 229 21.14 -24.00 7.82
N PRO A 230 20.21 -24.70 7.14
CA PRO A 230 19.56 -24.17 5.93
C PRO A 230 18.89 -22.81 6.18
N PHE A 231 18.27 -22.64 7.34
CA PHE A 231 17.61 -21.39 7.72
C PHE A 231 18.61 -20.25 7.94
N SER A 232 19.77 -20.52 8.53
CA SER A 232 20.86 -19.54 8.67
C SER A 232 21.37 -19.06 7.31
N ILE A 233 21.56 -19.96 6.34
CA ILE A 233 21.94 -19.60 4.96
C ILE A 233 20.88 -18.68 4.33
N VAL A 234 19.60 -19.06 4.40
CA VAL A 234 18.50 -18.25 3.84
C VAL A 234 18.41 -16.90 4.53
N LEU A 235 18.52 -16.85 5.86
CA LEU A 235 18.52 -15.62 6.64
C LEU A 235 19.66 -14.69 6.24
N THR A 236 20.86 -15.24 6.06
CA THR A 236 22.06 -14.50 5.64
C THR A 236 21.87 -13.86 4.27
N VAL A 237 21.34 -14.60 3.30
CA VAL A 237 21.01 -14.07 1.96
C VAL A 237 19.95 -12.97 2.06
N LEU A 238 18.90 -13.19 2.85
CA LEU A 238 17.82 -12.21 3.02
C LEU A 238 18.30 -10.93 3.70
N ILE A 239 19.12 -11.00 4.74
CA ILE A 239 19.70 -9.83 5.41
C ILE A 239 20.57 -9.05 4.43
N GLY A 240 21.51 -9.71 3.75
CA GLY A 240 22.38 -9.05 2.76
C GLY A 240 21.57 -8.36 1.65
N TRP A 241 20.54 -9.04 1.13
CA TRP A 241 19.64 -8.50 0.12
C TRP A 241 18.82 -7.32 0.64
N THR A 242 18.23 -7.44 1.81
CA THR A 242 17.37 -6.42 2.44
C THR A 242 18.16 -5.15 2.74
N VAL A 243 19.35 -5.29 3.34
CA VAL A 243 20.22 -4.15 3.68
C VAL A 243 20.72 -3.46 2.41
N ALA A 244 21.07 -4.19 1.34
CA ALA A 244 21.47 -3.57 0.08
C ALA A 244 20.41 -2.64 -0.50
N TYR A 245 19.16 -3.11 -0.64
CA TYR A 245 18.08 -2.26 -1.15
C TYR A 245 17.65 -1.17 -0.17
N GLY A 246 17.80 -1.41 1.14
CA GLY A 246 17.65 -0.38 2.16
C GLY A 246 18.63 0.77 1.97
N THR A 247 19.90 0.45 1.77
CA THR A 247 20.96 1.42 1.50
C THR A 247 20.73 2.16 0.18
N LEU A 248 20.43 1.43 -0.91
CA LEU A 248 20.15 2.03 -2.22
C LEU A 248 18.95 2.98 -2.18
N TYR A 249 17.92 2.62 -1.43
CA TYR A 249 16.75 3.49 -1.27
C TYR A 249 17.08 4.68 -0.37
N ALA A 250 17.76 4.50 0.77
CA ALA A 250 18.05 5.60 1.70
C ALA A 250 18.98 6.65 1.10
N VAL A 251 20.09 6.22 0.49
CA VAL A 251 21.09 7.09 -0.14
C VAL A 251 20.61 7.61 -1.50
N GLY A 252 19.77 6.84 -2.19
CA GLY A 252 19.37 7.09 -3.57
C GLY A 252 20.35 6.46 -4.55
N SER A 253 19.83 5.77 -5.55
CA SER A 253 20.65 5.11 -6.57
C SER A 253 21.17 6.13 -7.59
N PRO A 254 22.37 5.93 -8.18
CA PRO A 254 22.85 6.78 -9.25
C PRO A 254 21.84 6.83 -10.40
N ASN A 255 21.53 8.05 -10.84
CA ASN A 255 20.59 8.28 -11.93
C ASN A 255 21.24 7.87 -13.26
N VAL A 256 20.68 6.85 -13.91
CA VAL A 256 21.19 6.30 -15.19
C VAL A 256 20.19 6.56 -16.32
N ARG A 257 19.29 7.53 -16.14
CA ARG A 257 18.35 7.89 -17.21
C ARG A 257 19.13 8.35 -18.43
N PRO A 258 18.79 7.86 -19.62
CA PRO A 258 19.44 8.36 -20.82
C PRO A 258 19.11 9.85 -20.97
N THR A 259 20.17 10.62 -21.18
CA THR A 259 20.12 12.05 -21.50
C THR A 259 19.81 12.25 -22.98
N GLY A 260 19.46 13.48 -23.39
CA GLY A 260 19.33 13.88 -24.79
C GLY A 260 20.55 13.49 -25.63
N GLN A 261 21.76 13.55 -25.06
CA GLN A 261 22.98 13.09 -25.74
C GLN A 261 22.97 11.58 -26.04
N HIS A 262 22.54 10.75 -25.08
CA HIS A 262 22.38 9.32 -25.33
C HIS A 262 21.33 9.06 -26.41
N LEU A 263 20.23 9.83 -26.40
CA LEU A 263 19.20 9.80 -27.44
C LEU A 263 19.79 10.12 -28.83
N MET A 264 20.56 11.20 -28.96
CA MET A 264 21.22 11.58 -30.22
C MET A 264 22.20 10.51 -30.70
N ALA A 265 23.03 9.98 -29.80
CA ALA A 265 23.96 8.91 -30.11
C ALA A 265 23.23 7.62 -30.56
N GLY A 266 22.11 7.29 -29.89
CA GLY A 266 21.25 6.16 -30.24
C GLY A 266 20.63 6.31 -31.63
N LEU A 267 20.16 7.50 -31.99
CA LEU A 267 19.64 7.79 -33.33
C LEU A 267 20.72 7.72 -34.41
N ARG A 268 21.93 8.21 -34.12
CA ARG A 268 23.11 8.06 -35.01
C ARG A 268 23.46 6.59 -35.25
N HIS A 269 23.40 5.76 -34.20
CA HIS A 269 23.67 4.33 -34.32
C HIS A 269 22.65 3.59 -35.20
N VAL A 270 21.41 4.09 -35.24
CA VAL A 270 20.31 3.53 -36.05
C VAL A 270 20.36 4.03 -37.50
N GLY A 271 21.22 5.02 -37.81
CA GLY A 271 21.43 5.53 -39.16
C GLY A 271 20.84 6.92 -39.44
N PHE A 272 20.35 7.63 -38.42
CA PHE A 272 19.84 9.00 -38.57
C PHE A 272 20.92 10.05 -38.25
N ARG A 273 20.79 11.25 -38.82
CA ARG A 273 21.66 12.40 -38.49
C ARG A 273 20.84 13.47 -37.76
N PRO A 274 20.64 13.36 -36.43
CA PRO A 274 19.84 14.31 -35.69
C PRO A 274 20.63 15.59 -35.37
N VAL A 275 19.96 16.74 -35.48
CA VAL A 275 20.51 18.09 -35.21
C VAL A 275 20.00 18.63 -33.88
N THR A 276 18.68 18.60 -33.66
CA THR A 276 18.05 19.09 -32.43
C THR A 276 17.02 18.10 -31.91
N ALA A 277 16.84 18.05 -30.60
CA ALA A 277 15.79 17.28 -29.95
C ALA A 277 15.08 18.14 -28.93
N MET A 278 13.85 18.52 -29.23
CA MET A 278 12.99 19.29 -28.34
C MET A 278 12.02 18.34 -27.64
N ARG A 279 11.81 18.54 -26.34
CA ARG A 279 10.78 17.79 -25.63
C ARG A 279 9.43 18.34 -26.04
N ALA A 280 8.51 17.47 -26.48
CA ALA A 280 7.15 17.93 -26.79
C ALA A 280 6.45 18.35 -25.48
N ASP A 281 6.00 19.61 -25.42
CA ASP A 281 5.57 20.33 -24.21
C ASP A 281 4.67 19.53 -23.25
N GLU A 282 5.03 19.63 -21.96
CA GLU A 282 4.41 18.94 -20.83
C GLU A 282 3.24 19.77 -20.28
N ALA A 283 1.99 19.39 -20.57
CA ALA A 283 0.86 19.90 -19.80
C ALA A 283 0.96 19.39 -18.34
N PRO A 284 1.01 20.27 -17.31
CA PRO A 284 1.42 19.88 -15.95
C PRO A 284 0.51 18.91 -15.18
N ASP A 285 -0.68 18.57 -15.68
CA ASP A 285 -1.80 18.20 -14.79
C ASP A 285 -2.53 16.87 -15.09
N ALA A 286 -1.86 15.86 -15.69
CA ALA A 286 -2.48 14.55 -15.88
C ALA A 286 -1.63 13.39 -15.35
N GLY A 287 -2.01 12.84 -14.19
CA GLY A 287 -1.44 11.61 -13.60
C GLY A 287 -1.60 10.31 -14.42
N ASP A 288 -1.90 10.43 -15.72
CA ASP A 288 -1.96 9.36 -16.72
C ASP A 288 -0.66 9.29 -17.57
N GLN A 289 0.22 10.29 -17.44
CA GLN A 289 1.44 10.45 -18.23
C GLN A 289 2.59 9.51 -17.80
N SER A 290 2.54 8.93 -16.59
CA SER A 290 3.62 8.08 -16.08
C SER A 290 3.85 6.79 -16.87
N ASP A 291 2.91 6.39 -17.73
CA ASP A 291 3.02 5.18 -18.56
C ASP A 291 3.49 5.49 -19.99
N ARG A 292 3.60 6.77 -20.41
CA ARG A 292 3.79 7.16 -21.83
C ARG A 292 5.24 7.26 -22.30
N GLY A 293 6.23 7.23 -21.41
CA GLY A 293 7.61 7.53 -21.81
C GLY A 293 7.79 9.03 -22.09
N ARG A 294 9.04 9.46 -22.27
CA ARG A 294 9.38 10.83 -22.67
C ARG A 294 9.30 10.96 -24.19
N ARG A 295 8.57 11.95 -24.70
CA ARG A 295 8.47 12.21 -26.14
C ARG A 295 9.36 13.37 -26.54
N TYR A 296 10.11 13.18 -27.62
CA TYR A 296 11.03 14.14 -28.20
C TYR A 296 10.66 14.34 -29.67
N LEU A 297 10.54 15.59 -30.09
CA LEU A 297 10.53 15.98 -31.50
C LEU A 297 11.97 16.18 -31.94
N VAL A 298 12.44 15.36 -32.87
CA VAL A 298 13.83 15.37 -33.33
C VAL A 298 13.91 15.89 -34.76
N SER A 299 14.69 16.95 -34.96
CA SER A 299 14.99 17.48 -36.29
C SER A 299 16.22 16.77 -36.86
N LEU A 300 16.13 16.33 -38.11
CA LEU A 300 17.23 15.71 -38.84
C LEU A 300 17.98 16.75 -39.69
N GLU A 301 19.24 16.46 -40.01
CA GLU A 301 20.05 17.23 -40.96
C GLU A 301 19.46 17.10 -42.38
N ASP A 302 19.12 15.86 -42.75
CA ASP A 302 18.50 15.50 -44.01
C ASP A 302 17.18 14.76 -43.74
N GLY A 303 16.05 15.37 -44.11
CA GLY A 303 14.72 14.73 -44.07
C GLY A 303 13.71 15.36 -43.10
N PRO A 304 12.47 14.83 -43.07
CA PRO A 304 11.42 15.34 -42.19
C PRO A 304 11.73 15.07 -40.71
N PRO A 305 11.17 15.85 -39.77
CA PRO A 305 11.33 15.62 -38.35
C PRO A 305 10.75 14.26 -37.91
N LEU A 306 11.21 13.77 -36.78
CA LEU A 306 10.83 12.48 -36.20
C LEU A 306 10.22 12.65 -34.81
N ASP A 307 9.20 11.84 -34.52
CA ASP A 307 8.61 11.72 -33.19
C ASP A 307 9.25 10.54 -32.45
N VAL A 308 10.05 10.83 -31.44
CA VAL A 308 10.82 9.83 -30.72
C VAL A 308 10.28 9.64 -29.31
N THR A 309 9.88 8.42 -28.98
CA THR A 309 9.41 8.05 -27.65
C THR A 309 10.46 7.22 -26.92
N VAL A 310 10.96 7.75 -25.80
CA VAL A 310 11.92 7.08 -24.92
C VAL A 310 11.18 6.51 -23.72
N VAL A 311 11.17 5.18 -23.59
CA VAL A 311 10.55 4.47 -22.47
C VAL A 311 11.65 4.00 -21.55
N ASP A 312 11.65 4.47 -20.30
CA ASP A 312 12.60 4.06 -19.27
C ASP A 312 12.00 3.07 -18.27
N ARG A 313 12.87 2.27 -17.64
CA ARG A 313 12.51 1.23 -16.67
C ARG A 313 11.92 1.82 -15.38
N GLU A 314 12.35 3.02 -15.02
CA GLU A 314 11.97 3.67 -13.77
C GLU A 314 10.52 4.18 -13.82
N GLN A 315 10.08 4.76 -14.94
CA GLN A 315 8.68 5.14 -15.19
C GLN A 315 7.79 3.91 -15.26
N GLN A 316 8.25 2.80 -15.86
CA GLN A 316 7.52 1.53 -15.77
C GLN A 316 7.37 1.02 -14.32
N ALA A 317 8.29 1.34 -13.41
CA ALA A 317 8.14 0.98 -11.99
C ALA A 317 7.17 1.92 -11.24
N GLN A 318 6.98 3.15 -11.70
CA GLN A 318 6.00 4.08 -11.13
C GLN A 318 4.58 3.51 -11.32
N GLY A 319 3.83 3.40 -10.21
CA GLY A 319 2.50 2.80 -10.22
C GLY A 319 2.46 1.26 -10.23
N PHE A 320 3.60 0.56 -10.10
CA PHE A 320 3.63 -0.90 -9.93
C PHE A 320 2.74 -1.36 -8.77
N PHE A 321 2.87 -0.75 -7.59
CA PHE A 321 2.03 -1.06 -6.41
C PHE A 321 0.55 -0.85 -6.71
N TYR A 322 0.22 0.26 -7.35
CA TYR A 322 -1.14 0.53 -7.77
C TYR A 322 -1.65 -0.56 -8.73
N ARG A 323 -0.82 -1.04 -9.68
CA ARG A 323 -1.18 -2.09 -10.63
C ARG A 323 -1.33 -3.46 -9.97
N VAL A 324 -0.42 -3.86 -9.09
CA VAL A 324 -0.50 -5.13 -8.33
C VAL A 324 -1.69 -5.10 -7.38
N TRP A 325 -1.87 -4.03 -6.62
CA TRP A 325 -3.03 -3.85 -5.76
C TRP A 325 -4.33 -3.88 -6.56
N ARG A 326 -4.38 -3.17 -7.70
CA ARG A 326 -5.53 -3.18 -8.60
C ARG A 326 -5.76 -4.56 -9.21
N ARG A 327 -4.73 -5.35 -9.49
CA ARG A 327 -4.82 -6.75 -9.97
C ARG A 327 -5.38 -7.69 -8.90
N LEU A 328 -4.95 -7.54 -7.65
CA LEU A 328 -5.47 -8.33 -6.53
C LEU A 328 -6.92 -7.99 -6.19
N THR A 329 -7.34 -6.73 -6.43
CA THR A 329 -8.67 -6.22 -6.07
C THR A 329 -9.68 -6.23 -7.21
N LEU A 330 -9.23 -6.24 -8.48
CA LEU A 330 -10.09 -6.31 -9.66
C LEU A 330 -9.84 -7.63 -10.41
N ARG A 331 -10.79 -8.57 -10.33
CA ARG A 331 -10.92 -9.65 -11.33
C ARG A 331 -11.66 -9.07 -12.53
N GLY A 332 -10.96 -8.26 -13.33
CA GLY A 332 -11.51 -7.59 -14.50
C GLY A 332 -10.68 -7.83 -15.76
N ILE A 333 -11.37 -8.07 -16.87
CA ILE A 333 -10.86 -8.44 -18.20
C ILE A 333 -9.99 -7.34 -18.83
N THR A 334 -10.01 -6.12 -18.28
CA THR A 334 -9.32 -4.94 -18.80
C THR A 334 -7.83 -4.83 -18.46
N GLN A 335 -7.18 -5.84 -17.87
CA GLN A 335 -5.74 -5.78 -17.53
C GLN A 335 -4.92 -6.84 -18.26
N ARG A 336 -3.82 -6.41 -18.89
CA ARG A 336 -2.80 -7.31 -19.44
C ARG A 336 -2.23 -8.19 -18.33
N ARG A 337 -2.06 -9.48 -18.63
CA ARG A 337 -1.72 -10.53 -17.64
C ARG A 337 -0.26 -10.51 -17.16
N SER A 338 0.65 -9.74 -17.77
CA SER A 338 2.10 -9.84 -17.50
C SER A 338 2.78 -8.50 -17.21
N ILE A 339 3.71 -8.52 -16.25
CA ILE A 339 4.75 -7.50 -16.09
C ILE A 339 5.76 -7.75 -17.22
N GLN A 340 5.80 -6.89 -18.22
CA GLN A 340 6.65 -7.07 -19.39
C GLN A 340 8.06 -6.54 -19.13
N SER A 341 9.05 -7.17 -19.75
CA SER A 341 10.38 -6.56 -19.84
C SER A 341 10.32 -5.35 -20.79
N LEU A 342 11.27 -4.42 -20.69
CA LEU A 342 11.36 -3.27 -21.60
C LEU A 342 11.43 -3.72 -23.07
N ARG A 343 12.21 -4.77 -23.34
CA ARG A 343 12.31 -5.40 -24.65
C ARG A 343 10.98 -5.97 -25.14
N GLN A 344 10.25 -6.70 -24.28
CA GLN A 344 8.93 -7.22 -24.65
C GLN A 344 7.91 -6.10 -24.88
N ALA A 345 7.99 -5.01 -24.13
CA ALA A 345 7.15 -3.83 -24.34
C ALA A 345 7.47 -3.17 -25.71
N LEU A 346 8.75 -3.05 -26.06
CA LEU A 346 9.22 -2.54 -27.34
C LEU A 346 8.74 -3.42 -28.52
N GLU A 347 8.97 -4.73 -28.43
CA GLU A 347 8.57 -5.70 -29.46
C GLU A 347 7.05 -5.68 -29.68
N GLN A 348 6.26 -5.59 -28.61
CA GLN A 348 4.81 -5.53 -28.72
C GLN A 348 4.32 -4.21 -29.32
N GLU A 349 4.89 -3.08 -28.90
CA GLU A 349 4.50 -1.79 -29.46
C GLU A 349 4.85 -1.70 -30.94
N ALA A 350 6.01 -2.21 -31.33
CA ALA A 350 6.39 -2.33 -32.75
C ALA A 350 5.42 -3.21 -33.54
N LEU A 351 5.08 -4.39 -33.01
CA LEU A 351 4.13 -5.29 -33.63
C LEU A 351 2.74 -4.63 -33.78
N LEU A 352 2.27 -3.90 -32.78
CA LEU A 352 0.99 -3.18 -32.83
C LEU A 352 1.02 -2.04 -33.84
N ALA A 353 2.10 -1.27 -33.92
CA ALA A 353 2.27 -0.20 -34.91
C ALA A 353 2.19 -0.75 -36.35
N TYR A 354 2.95 -1.81 -36.65
CA TYR A 354 2.89 -2.45 -37.96
C TYR A 354 1.53 -3.10 -38.24
N ALA A 355 0.92 -3.75 -37.24
CA ALA A 355 -0.39 -4.38 -37.40
C ALA A 355 -1.51 -3.36 -37.65
N ALA A 356 -1.46 -2.19 -36.99
CA ALA A 356 -2.44 -1.12 -37.20
C ALA A 356 -2.41 -0.59 -38.64
N ILE A 357 -1.21 -0.32 -39.17
CA ILE A 357 -1.03 0.14 -40.55
C ILE A 357 -1.45 -0.96 -41.54
N ALA A 358 -1.07 -2.22 -41.29
CA ALA A 358 -1.47 -3.35 -42.12
C ALA A 358 -2.99 -3.61 -42.10
N ALA A 359 -3.68 -3.19 -41.04
CA ALA A 359 -5.14 -3.21 -40.95
C ALA A 359 -5.81 -2.06 -41.74
N GLY A 360 -5.03 -1.14 -42.31
CA GLY A 360 -5.51 0.01 -43.07
C GLY A 360 -5.87 1.22 -42.20
N ALA A 361 -5.51 1.20 -40.92
CA ALA A 361 -5.67 2.38 -40.06
C ALA A 361 -4.53 3.37 -40.30
N ASN A 362 -4.86 4.66 -40.31
CA ASN A 362 -3.90 5.75 -40.28
C ASN A 362 -3.25 5.77 -38.89
N ALA A 363 -2.03 5.26 -38.79
CA ALA A 363 -1.21 5.33 -37.60
C ALA A 363 0.19 5.80 -37.99
N PRO A 364 0.92 6.53 -37.13
CA PRO A 364 2.28 6.94 -37.40
C PRO A 364 3.17 5.74 -37.70
N LYS A 365 3.86 5.77 -38.84
CA LYS A 365 4.81 4.74 -39.24
C LYS A 365 5.96 4.66 -38.26
N LEU A 366 6.14 3.49 -37.66
CA LEU A 366 7.33 3.16 -36.89
C LEU A 366 8.49 2.92 -37.85
N ILE A 367 9.49 3.80 -37.79
CA ILE A 367 10.66 3.78 -38.68
C ILE A 367 11.76 2.91 -38.07
N ALA A 368 12.01 3.06 -36.76
CA ALA A 368 13.06 2.31 -36.09
C ALA A 368 12.80 2.12 -34.59
N THR A 369 13.49 1.13 -34.03
CA THR A 369 13.52 0.85 -32.60
C THR A 369 14.95 0.58 -32.16
N SER A 370 15.36 1.07 -30.98
CA SER A 370 16.70 0.84 -30.47
C SER A 370 16.75 0.80 -28.95
N GLU A 371 17.66 0.01 -28.38
CA GLU A 371 17.94 0.02 -26.95
C GLU A 371 18.83 1.21 -26.62
N LEU A 372 18.39 2.05 -25.67
CA LEU A 372 19.11 3.23 -25.22
C LEU A 372 19.80 2.92 -23.88
N GLY A 373 20.81 2.05 -23.94
CA GLY A 373 21.48 1.51 -22.76
C GLY A 373 20.64 0.43 -22.04
N PRO A 374 20.97 0.08 -20.78
CA PRO A 374 20.40 -1.09 -20.11
C PRO A 374 18.98 -0.90 -19.54
N ASP A 375 18.50 0.35 -19.43
CA ASP A 375 17.26 0.69 -18.73
C ASP A 375 16.30 1.55 -19.56
N ALA A 376 16.55 1.73 -20.85
CA ALA A 376 15.65 2.47 -21.70
C ALA A 376 15.64 1.92 -23.12
N VAL A 377 14.52 2.13 -23.78
CA VAL A 377 14.31 1.80 -25.18
C VAL A 377 13.72 3.02 -25.88
N MET A 378 14.01 3.14 -27.16
CA MET A 378 13.57 4.23 -28.01
C MET A 378 12.76 3.69 -29.17
N LEU A 379 11.59 4.28 -29.40
CA LEU A 379 10.74 4.09 -30.58
C LEU A 379 10.76 5.35 -31.42
N VAL A 380 11.02 5.21 -32.71
CA VAL A 380 11.16 6.31 -33.66
C VAL A 380 10.02 6.25 -34.67
N TYR A 381 9.11 7.20 -34.58
CA TYR A 381 7.96 7.35 -35.45
C TYR A 381 8.15 8.50 -36.44
N GLU A 382 7.46 8.42 -37.57
CA GLU A 382 7.30 9.58 -38.45
C GLU A 382 6.52 10.70 -37.75
N HIS A 383 6.92 11.95 -37.97
CA HIS A 383 6.18 13.10 -37.46
C HIS A 383 5.01 13.47 -38.38
N ILE A 384 3.79 13.43 -37.86
CA ILE A 384 2.56 13.73 -38.63
C ILE A 384 2.21 15.23 -38.65
N GLY A 385 2.67 16.02 -37.66
CA GLY A 385 2.40 17.46 -37.59
C GLY A 385 0.95 17.86 -37.32
N GLY A 386 0.15 16.98 -36.71
CA GLY A 386 -1.26 17.20 -36.36
C GLY A 386 -1.51 17.60 -34.89
N ARG A 387 -2.70 18.11 -34.60
CA ARG A 387 -3.18 18.45 -33.24
C ARG A 387 -4.01 17.29 -32.67
N SER A 388 -3.90 17.05 -31.36
CA SER A 388 -4.79 16.08 -30.71
C SER A 388 -6.23 16.58 -30.67
N LEU A 389 -7.20 15.66 -30.67
CA LEU A 389 -8.62 15.99 -30.54
C LEU A 389 -8.91 16.82 -29.28
N ASP A 390 -8.17 16.58 -28.20
CA ASP A 390 -8.29 17.35 -26.96
C ASP A 390 -7.87 18.82 -27.12
N ALA A 391 -6.92 19.09 -28.02
CA ALA A 391 -6.36 20.42 -28.25
C ALA A 391 -7.11 21.22 -29.33
N LEU A 392 -7.98 20.59 -30.13
CA LEU A 392 -8.84 21.28 -31.11
C LEU A 392 -9.95 22.05 -30.40
N GLU A 393 -10.42 23.14 -31.00
CA GLU A 393 -11.64 23.80 -30.55
C GLU A 393 -12.87 23.02 -30.99
N ASP A 394 -13.97 23.07 -30.23
CA ASP A 394 -15.17 22.26 -30.53
C ASP A 394 -15.78 22.58 -31.91
N ALA A 395 -15.62 23.82 -32.40
CA ALA A 395 -16.05 24.23 -33.74
C ALA A 395 -15.23 23.58 -34.87
N GLU A 396 -13.97 23.22 -34.61
CA GLU A 396 -13.08 22.56 -35.59
C GLU A 396 -13.42 21.06 -35.73
N ILE A 397 -14.20 20.48 -34.80
CA ILE A 397 -14.56 19.05 -34.80
C ILE A 397 -15.81 18.82 -35.67
N THR A 398 -15.57 18.76 -36.97
CA THR A 398 -16.60 18.49 -37.99
C THR A 398 -17.06 17.03 -37.99
N ASP A 399 -18.21 16.75 -38.60
CA ASP A 399 -18.73 15.38 -38.73
C ASP A 399 -17.78 14.47 -39.53
N ASP A 400 -17.00 15.03 -40.45
CA ASP A 400 -15.99 14.29 -41.21
C ASP A 400 -14.81 13.88 -40.34
N VAL A 401 -14.38 14.71 -39.38
CA VAL A 401 -13.35 14.34 -38.40
C VAL A 401 -13.86 13.22 -37.49
N VAL A 402 -15.09 13.33 -36.97
CA VAL A 402 -15.68 12.28 -36.12
C VAL A 402 -15.85 10.97 -36.91
N ARG A 403 -16.33 11.04 -38.15
CA ARG A 403 -16.44 9.89 -39.05
C ARG A 403 -15.07 9.29 -39.36
N GLY A 404 -14.06 10.14 -39.59
CA GLY A 404 -12.66 9.73 -39.80
C GLY A 404 -12.10 8.95 -38.63
N ALA A 405 -12.38 9.36 -37.38
CA ALA A 405 -12.00 8.62 -36.18
C ALA A 405 -12.64 7.23 -36.12
N TRP A 406 -13.94 7.14 -36.43
CA TRP A 406 -14.66 5.86 -36.49
C TRP A 406 -14.13 4.94 -37.60
N GLN A 407 -13.73 5.50 -38.74
CA GLN A 407 -13.12 4.73 -39.83
C GLN A 407 -11.80 4.09 -39.37
N GLN A 408 -10.99 4.79 -38.57
CA GLN A 408 -9.74 4.21 -38.03
C GLN A 408 -10.03 3.05 -37.07
N VAL A 409 -11.02 3.20 -36.19
CA VAL A 409 -11.43 2.10 -35.30
C VAL A 409 -11.96 0.91 -36.11
N LYS A 410 -12.79 1.15 -37.13
CA LYS A 410 -13.29 0.09 -38.02
C LYS A 410 -12.13 -0.66 -38.71
N ALA A 411 -11.12 0.07 -39.19
CA ALA A 411 -9.94 -0.52 -39.80
C ALA A 411 -9.20 -1.45 -38.81
N LEU A 412 -8.94 -1.00 -37.59
CA LEU A 412 -8.32 -1.82 -36.53
C LEU A 412 -9.16 -3.07 -36.22
N GLN A 413 -10.48 -2.90 -36.02
CA GLN A 413 -11.37 -4.00 -35.64
C GLN A 413 -11.53 -5.04 -36.75
N SER A 414 -11.39 -4.65 -38.03
CA SER A 414 -11.41 -5.59 -39.17
C SER A 414 -10.35 -6.69 -39.09
N ARG A 415 -9.24 -6.42 -38.37
CA ARG A 415 -8.15 -7.37 -38.10
C ARG A 415 -8.10 -7.81 -36.64
N ARG A 416 -9.19 -7.64 -35.87
CA ARG A 416 -9.26 -7.99 -34.44
C ARG A 416 -8.20 -7.26 -33.60
N ILE A 417 -7.88 -6.02 -33.94
CA ILE A 417 -6.97 -5.18 -33.18
C ILE A 417 -7.79 -4.24 -32.31
N ALA A 418 -7.53 -4.26 -30.99
CA ALA A 418 -8.12 -3.30 -30.07
C ALA A 418 -7.09 -2.25 -29.64
N HIS A 419 -7.52 -1.01 -29.54
CA HIS A 419 -6.73 0.13 -29.08
C HIS A 419 -6.66 0.21 -27.55
N ARG A 420 -7.75 -0.14 -26.85
CA ARG A 420 -7.93 -0.16 -25.38
C ARG A 420 -7.89 1.19 -24.67
N ARG A 421 -7.50 2.26 -25.37
CA ARG A 421 -7.38 3.63 -24.85
C ARG A 421 -7.77 4.67 -25.91
N LEU A 422 -9.04 4.75 -26.27
CA LEU A 422 -9.51 5.75 -27.25
C LEU A 422 -9.92 7.05 -26.54
N THR A 423 -8.92 7.83 -26.17
CA THR A 423 -9.03 9.17 -25.57
C THR A 423 -8.70 10.26 -26.59
N GLY A 424 -9.05 11.52 -26.32
CA GLY A 424 -8.85 12.60 -27.29
C GLY A 424 -7.37 12.83 -27.63
N ASP A 425 -6.48 12.66 -26.65
CA ASP A 425 -5.03 12.65 -26.85
C ASP A 425 -4.47 11.53 -27.76
N ALA A 426 -5.21 10.43 -27.96
CA ALA A 426 -4.82 9.32 -28.82
C ALA A 426 -5.25 9.54 -30.28
N ILE A 427 -6.09 10.53 -30.54
CA ILE A 427 -6.62 10.87 -31.86
C ILE A 427 -5.93 12.16 -32.31
N LEU A 428 -5.10 12.07 -33.34
CA LEU A 428 -4.48 13.22 -33.99
C LEU A 428 -5.24 13.58 -35.26
N VAL A 429 -5.41 14.88 -35.51
CA VAL A 429 -5.99 15.42 -36.73
C VAL A 429 -4.95 16.30 -37.39
N ASP A 430 -4.61 15.99 -38.64
CA ASP A 430 -3.67 16.82 -39.41
C ASP A 430 -4.34 18.11 -39.92
N ARG A 431 -3.57 18.97 -40.58
CA ARG A 431 -4.06 20.23 -41.14
C ARG A 431 -5.11 20.05 -42.25
N PHE A 432 -5.22 18.86 -42.83
CA PHE A 432 -6.18 18.53 -43.89
C PHE A 432 -7.43 17.82 -43.35
N GLY A 433 -7.58 17.71 -42.02
CA GLY A 433 -8.71 17.02 -41.39
C GLY A 433 -8.60 15.49 -41.40
N LYS A 434 -7.45 14.93 -41.80
CA LYS A 434 -7.21 13.49 -41.79
C LYS A 434 -6.92 13.03 -40.36
N VAL A 435 -7.58 11.96 -39.97
CA VAL A 435 -7.50 11.42 -38.60
C VAL A 435 -6.48 10.28 -38.53
N PHE A 436 -5.59 10.36 -37.54
CA PHE A 436 -4.59 9.37 -37.18
C PHE A 436 -4.83 8.87 -35.75
N VAL A 437 -4.61 7.57 -35.54
CA VAL A 437 -4.66 6.94 -34.22
C VAL A 437 -3.23 6.72 -33.73
N THR A 438 -2.97 7.20 -32.52
CA THR A 438 -1.66 7.18 -31.85
C THR A 438 -1.76 6.51 -30.49
N ASP A 439 -0.63 6.33 -29.79
CA ASP A 439 -0.59 5.66 -28.47
C ASP A 439 -1.07 4.20 -28.51
N LEU A 440 -0.63 3.46 -29.55
CA LEU A 440 -0.93 2.05 -29.76
C LEU A 440 -0.34 1.13 -28.67
N ARG A 441 0.55 1.65 -27.81
CA ARG A 441 1.24 0.91 -26.76
C ARG A 441 0.30 0.16 -25.83
N GLY A 442 -0.93 0.67 -25.64
CA GLY A 442 -1.99 0.05 -24.82
C GLY A 442 -2.78 -1.07 -25.51
N GLY A 443 -2.69 -1.20 -26.83
CA GLY A 443 -3.55 -2.05 -27.65
C GLY A 443 -3.26 -3.56 -27.58
N GLU A 444 -4.07 -4.38 -28.23
CA GLU A 444 -3.80 -5.82 -28.36
C GLU A 444 -4.21 -6.34 -29.73
N ILE A 445 -3.42 -7.28 -30.24
CA ILE A 445 -3.76 -8.07 -31.42
C ILE A 445 -4.55 -9.31 -30.99
N ALA A 446 -5.39 -9.82 -31.89
CA ALA A 446 -6.31 -10.94 -31.60
C ALA A 446 -7.22 -10.66 -30.39
N ALA A 447 -7.72 -9.42 -30.31
CA ALA A 447 -8.61 -8.98 -29.25
C ALA A 447 -9.91 -9.80 -29.23
N GLY A 448 -10.44 -10.03 -28.03
CA GLY A 448 -11.77 -10.62 -27.84
C GLY A 448 -12.90 -9.61 -28.10
N ASP A 449 -14.12 -10.10 -28.34
CA ASP A 449 -15.28 -9.26 -28.69
C ASP A 449 -15.56 -8.18 -27.65
N LEU A 450 -15.41 -8.53 -26.37
CA LEU A 450 -15.62 -7.60 -25.26
C LEU A 450 -14.66 -6.40 -25.32
N VAL A 451 -13.40 -6.61 -25.73
CA VAL A 451 -12.38 -5.55 -25.78
C VAL A 451 -12.63 -4.63 -26.98
N LEU A 452 -13.05 -5.19 -28.12
CA LEU A 452 -13.46 -4.40 -29.28
C LEU A 452 -14.71 -3.55 -28.98
N ARG A 453 -15.72 -4.12 -28.29
CA ARG A 453 -16.90 -3.37 -27.83
C ARG A 453 -16.53 -2.27 -26.83
N MET A 454 -15.51 -2.49 -26.01
CA MET A 454 -15.01 -1.48 -25.07
C MET A 454 -14.41 -0.28 -25.81
N ASP A 455 -13.69 -0.50 -26.90
CA ASP A 455 -13.17 0.57 -27.75
C ASP A 455 -14.30 1.43 -28.35
N VAL A 456 -15.39 0.80 -28.80
CA VAL A 456 -16.59 1.53 -29.25
C VAL A 456 -17.17 2.38 -28.13
N ALA A 457 -17.35 1.82 -26.94
CA ALA A 457 -17.85 2.57 -25.79
C ALA A 457 -16.93 3.75 -25.39
N GLN A 458 -15.60 3.56 -25.47
CA GLN A 458 -14.62 4.60 -25.19
C GLN A 458 -14.68 5.73 -26.22
N LEU A 459 -14.67 5.40 -27.51
CA LEU A 459 -14.70 6.42 -28.55
C LEU A 459 -16.03 7.18 -28.55
N LEU A 460 -17.17 6.49 -28.40
CA LEU A 460 -18.50 7.13 -28.25
C LEU A 460 -18.50 8.15 -27.11
N THR A 461 -17.91 7.79 -25.98
CA THR A 461 -17.87 8.70 -24.82
C THR A 461 -16.90 9.86 -25.07
N THR A 462 -15.73 9.59 -25.64
CA THR A 462 -14.72 10.62 -25.96
C THR A 462 -15.25 11.63 -26.97
N THR A 463 -15.88 11.19 -28.06
CA THR A 463 -16.49 12.09 -29.04
C THR A 463 -17.76 12.74 -28.48
N GLY A 464 -18.57 12.01 -27.71
CA GLY A 464 -19.78 12.55 -27.09
C GLY A 464 -19.51 13.69 -26.10
N LEU A 465 -18.36 13.66 -25.42
CA LEU A 465 -17.89 14.76 -24.56
C LEU A 465 -17.55 16.05 -25.33
N ARG A 466 -17.29 15.97 -26.64
CA ARG A 466 -16.85 17.09 -27.47
C ARG A 466 -17.94 17.59 -28.42
N VAL A 467 -18.65 16.68 -29.09
CA VAL A 467 -19.67 17.02 -30.11
C VAL A 467 -21.11 16.75 -29.68
N GLY A 468 -21.31 16.21 -28.47
CA GLY A 468 -22.62 15.80 -27.97
C GLY A 468 -23.02 14.36 -28.36
N PRO A 469 -24.01 13.77 -27.67
CA PRO A 469 -24.40 12.36 -27.81
C PRO A 469 -25.01 12.05 -29.18
N GLU A 470 -25.90 12.90 -29.71
CA GLU A 470 -26.60 12.69 -30.97
C GLU A 470 -25.63 12.59 -32.16
N ARG A 471 -24.77 13.61 -32.33
CA ARG A 471 -23.75 13.64 -33.38
C ARG A 471 -22.75 12.48 -33.25
N ALA A 472 -22.33 12.16 -32.03
CA ALA A 472 -21.40 11.06 -31.78
C ALA A 472 -21.99 9.69 -32.17
N VAL A 473 -23.24 9.44 -31.79
CA VAL A 473 -23.95 8.19 -32.10
C VAL A 473 -24.26 8.09 -33.59
N ALA A 474 -24.73 9.17 -34.22
CA ALA A 474 -24.99 9.20 -35.66
C ALA A 474 -23.74 8.87 -36.49
N ALA A 475 -22.59 9.46 -36.13
CA ALA A 475 -21.33 9.17 -36.80
C ALA A 475 -20.86 7.71 -36.59
N ALA A 476 -21.03 7.16 -35.39
CA ALA A 476 -20.69 5.77 -35.10
C ALA A 476 -21.54 4.79 -35.92
N LEU A 477 -22.84 5.05 -36.01
CA LEU A 477 -23.80 4.23 -36.75
C LEU A 477 -23.53 4.25 -38.26
N ALA A 478 -23.18 5.42 -38.81
CA ALA A 478 -22.85 5.55 -40.22
C ALA A 478 -21.63 4.69 -40.64
N VAL A 479 -20.71 4.41 -39.70
CA VAL A 479 -19.45 3.69 -40.00
C VAL A 479 -19.49 2.23 -39.58
N LEU A 480 -19.90 1.94 -38.34
CA LEU A 480 -19.88 0.60 -37.75
C LEU A 480 -21.21 -0.16 -37.92
N GLY A 481 -22.31 0.57 -38.15
CA GLY A 481 -23.65 0.00 -38.22
C GLY A 481 -24.34 -0.15 -36.85
N PRO A 482 -25.65 -0.40 -36.85
CA PRO A 482 -26.48 -0.40 -35.64
C PRO A 482 -26.17 -1.53 -34.66
N ASP A 483 -25.85 -2.73 -35.15
CA ASP A 483 -25.57 -3.89 -34.29
C ASP A 483 -24.30 -3.69 -33.44
N ALA A 484 -23.21 -3.25 -34.07
CA ALA A 484 -21.93 -3.04 -33.39
C ALA A 484 -22.01 -1.93 -32.31
N VAL A 485 -22.78 -0.87 -32.58
CA VAL A 485 -23.02 0.22 -31.63
C VAL A 485 -23.94 -0.24 -30.49
N ALA A 486 -25.00 -1.00 -30.78
CA ALA A 486 -25.89 -1.56 -29.76
C ALA A 486 -25.16 -2.53 -28.80
N ASP A 487 -24.25 -3.34 -29.34
CA ASP A 487 -23.47 -4.33 -28.59
C ASP A 487 -22.56 -3.73 -27.50
N CYS A 488 -22.25 -2.42 -27.59
CA CYS A 488 -21.42 -1.73 -26.60
C CYS A 488 -22.22 -1.14 -25.42
N LEU A 489 -23.56 -1.13 -25.47
CA LEU A 489 -24.42 -0.56 -24.41
C LEU A 489 -24.11 -1.08 -23.00
N PRO A 490 -23.86 -2.40 -22.79
CA PRO A 490 -23.47 -2.92 -21.48
C PRO A 490 -22.13 -2.38 -20.94
N LEU A 491 -21.32 -1.79 -21.82
CA LEU A 491 -20.00 -1.23 -21.53
C LEU A 491 -20.01 0.30 -21.39
N LEU A 492 -21.12 1.00 -21.66
CA LEU A 492 -21.29 2.43 -21.37
C LEU A 492 -21.46 2.68 -19.87
N GLN A 493 -20.40 2.37 -19.12
CA GLN A 493 -20.30 2.54 -17.68
C GLN A 493 -18.90 3.03 -17.33
N PRO A 494 -18.74 3.88 -16.28
CA PRO A 494 -17.45 4.49 -15.95
C PRO A 494 -16.28 3.50 -15.86
N ILE A 495 -16.53 2.28 -15.39
CA ILE A 495 -15.49 1.26 -15.20
C ILE A 495 -14.82 0.77 -16.49
N ALA A 496 -15.51 0.83 -17.64
CA ALA A 496 -14.98 0.46 -18.95
C ALA A 496 -14.17 1.60 -19.61
N LEU A 497 -14.26 2.81 -19.06
CA LEU A 497 -13.65 4.01 -19.60
C LEU A 497 -12.24 4.27 -19.01
N SER A 498 -11.45 5.05 -19.75
CA SER A 498 -10.13 5.53 -19.32
C SER A 498 -10.23 6.34 -18.01
N ARG A 499 -9.10 6.59 -17.34
CA ARG A 499 -9.11 7.40 -16.12
C ARG A 499 -9.45 8.86 -16.40
N SER A 500 -8.90 9.43 -17.47
CA SER A 500 -9.16 10.81 -17.90
C SER A 500 -10.64 11.02 -18.22
N THR A 501 -11.23 10.17 -19.07
CA THR A 501 -12.66 10.23 -19.41
C THR A 501 -13.54 10.08 -18.17
N ARG A 502 -13.21 9.16 -17.24
CA ARG A 502 -13.91 9.04 -15.95
C ARG A 502 -13.78 10.28 -15.07
N ALA A 503 -12.61 10.90 -15.03
CA ALA A 503 -12.38 12.10 -14.23
C ALA A 503 -13.22 13.25 -14.78
N HIS A 504 -13.28 13.39 -16.11
CA HIS A 504 -14.13 14.36 -16.79
C HIS A 504 -15.62 14.11 -16.48
N LEU A 505 -16.11 12.88 -16.65
CA LEU A 505 -17.50 12.53 -16.31
C LEU A 505 -17.84 12.78 -14.83
N ARG A 506 -16.90 12.52 -13.91
CA ARG A 506 -17.09 12.82 -12.49
C ARG A 506 -17.14 14.31 -12.20
N ARG A 507 -16.37 15.11 -12.93
CA ARG A 507 -16.43 16.57 -12.83
C ARG A 507 -17.81 17.06 -13.29
N LEU A 508 -18.27 16.63 -14.46
CA LEU A 508 -19.61 16.95 -14.97
C LEU A 508 -20.74 16.47 -14.05
N ALA A 509 -20.58 15.29 -13.42
CA ALA A 509 -21.54 14.80 -12.43
C ALA A 509 -21.56 15.64 -11.14
N ARG A 510 -20.41 16.19 -10.72
CA ARG A 510 -20.34 17.12 -9.58
C ARG A 510 -20.98 18.45 -9.92
N GLU A 511 -20.69 19.00 -11.10
CA GLU A 511 -21.26 20.26 -11.57
C GLU A 511 -22.80 20.15 -11.72
N ARG A 512 -23.32 19.03 -12.22
CA ARG A 512 -24.77 18.76 -12.24
C ARG A 512 -25.38 18.64 -10.84
N SER A 513 -24.78 17.84 -9.96
CA SER A 513 -25.26 17.71 -8.59
C SER A 513 -25.21 19.05 -7.82
N GLN A 514 -24.27 19.94 -8.16
CA GLN A 514 -24.23 21.30 -7.64
C GLN A 514 -25.40 22.14 -8.15
N ARG A 515 -25.70 22.10 -9.45
CA ARG A 515 -26.85 22.81 -10.04
C ARG A 515 -28.20 22.29 -9.53
N GLU A 516 -28.38 20.97 -9.44
CA GLU A 516 -29.57 20.35 -8.80
C GLU A 516 -29.73 20.84 -7.35
N ARG A 517 -28.63 20.90 -6.60
CA ARG A 517 -28.64 21.38 -5.22
C ARG A 517 -28.96 22.87 -5.12
N GLU A 518 -28.45 23.69 -6.05
CA GLU A 518 -28.72 25.13 -6.10
C GLU A 518 -30.20 25.40 -6.40
N ALA A 519 -30.78 24.71 -7.39
CA ALA A 519 -32.21 24.80 -7.70
C ALA A 519 -33.11 24.39 -6.52
N VAL A 520 -32.76 23.31 -5.80
CA VAL A 520 -33.51 22.89 -4.60
C VAL A 520 -33.38 23.90 -3.45
N LEU A 521 -32.23 24.56 -3.32
CA LEU A 521 -32.02 25.60 -2.31
C LEU A 521 -32.81 26.87 -2.65
N GLU A 522 -32.84 27.26 -3.93
CA GLU A 522 -33.63 28.40 -4.42
C GLU A 522 -35.12 28.17 -4.19
N ALA A 523 -35.66 27.02 -4.59
CA ALA A 523 -37.05 26.65 -4.33
C ALA A 523 -37.40 26.58 -2.83
N SER A 524 -36.46 26.12 -1.99
CA SER A 524 -36.63 26.13 -0.53
C SER A 524 -36.66 27.55 0.04
N ASP A 525 -35.84 28.46 -0.49
CA ASP A 525 -35.79 29.85 -0.04
C ASP A 525 -37.02 30.65 -0.52
N GLU A 526 -37.52 30.38 -1.72
CA GLU A 526 -38.81 30.90 -2.21
C GLU A 526 -39.98 30.42 -1.35
N ALA A 527 -40.03 29.13 -1.02
CA ALA A 527 -41.04 28.58 -0.12
C ALA A 527 -40.97 29.20 1.30
N LYS A 528 -39.76 29.50 1.81
CA LYS A 528 -39.59 30.22 3.08
C LYS A 528 -40.03 31.67 3.01
N ARG A 529 -39.79 32.37 1.90
CA ARG A 529 -40.24 33.75 1.68
C ARG A 529 -41.77 33.81 1.61
N ALA A 530 -42.39 32.94 0.83
CA ALA A 530 -43.85 32.81 0.77
C ALA A 530 -44.44 32.51 2.16
N ARG A 531 -43.78 31.64 2.95
CA ARG A 531 -44.17 31.37 4.35
C ARG A 531 -44.04 32.60 5.25
N ALA A 532 -43.03 33.44 5.07
CA ALA A 532 -42.86 34.66 5.85
C ALA A 532 -43.96 35.68 5.53
N GLU A 533 -44.33 35.82 4.25
CA GLU A 533 -45.42 36.68 3.77
C GLU A 533 -46.80 36.18 4.28
N ASP A 534 -47.07 34.87 4.20
CA ASP A 534 -48.30 34.26 4.73
C ASP A 534 -48.41 34.39 6.26
N ALA A 535 -47.28 34.31 6.97
CA ALA A 535 -47.23 34.50 8.42
C ALA A 535 -47.52 35.96 8.85
N GLU A 536 -47.24 36.95 8.00
CA GLU A 536 -47.61 38.34 8.23
C GLU A 536 -49.13 38.58 8.02
N LEU A 537 -49.75 37.86 7.07
CA LEU A 537 -51.17 37.94 6.75
C LEU A 537 -52.09 37.21 7.75
N SER A 538 -51.60 36.15 8.40
CA SER A 538 -52.42 35.31 9.29
C SER A 538 -52.16 35.58 10.79
N ARG A 539 -52.69 36.70 11.32
CA ARG A 539 -52.88 36.92 12.77
C ARG A 539 -54.34 36.71 13.19
N SER A 540 -54.84 35.48 13.19
CA SER A 540 -56.02 35.13 13.99
C SER A 540 -55.90 33.70 14.52
N GLY A 541 -56.21 33.53 15.80
CA GLY A 541 -55.76 32.38 16.59
C GLY A 541 -56.70 31.19 16.57
N ASP A 542 -56.17 30.01 16.18
CA ASP A 542 -56.59 28.71 16.69
C ASP A 542 -55.44 27.67 16.57
N ARG A 543 -55.03 27.05 17.69
CA ARG A 543 -53.83 26.18 17.78
C ARG A 543 -53.95 24.88 16.99
N LYS A 544 -55.17 24.37 16.78
CA LYS A 544 -55.41 23.09 16.06
C LYS A 544 -55.41 23.30 14.54
N ALA A 545 -55.95 24.42 14.07
CA ALA A 545 -55.87 24.85 12.67
C ALA A 545 -54.41 25.14 12.26
N ALA A 546 -53.64 25.82 13.11
CA ALA A 546 -52.22 26.11 12.88
C ALA A 546 -51.34 24.85 12.71
N ARG A 547 -51.63 23.75 13.42
CA ARG A 547 -50.90 22.49 13.26
C ARG A 547 -51.22 21.77 11.94
N LYS A 548 -52.44 21.93 11.42
CA LYS A 548 -52.86 21.35 10.13
C LYS A 548 -52.29 22.17 8.97
N SER A 549 -52.32 23.50 9.06
CA SER A 549 -51.71 24.40 8.06
C SER A 549 -50.20 24.18 7.94
N LEU A 550 -49.47 24.12 9.05
CA LEU A 550 -48.03 23.82 9.07
C LEU A 550 -47.65 22.49 8.41
N ARG A 551 -48.53 21.48 8.45
CA ARG A 551 -48.28 20.18 7.81
C ARG A 551 -48.54 20.25 6.30
N THR A 552 -49.56 20.99 5.89
CA THR A 552 -49.88 21.25 4.48
C THR A 552 -48.82 22.13 3.83
N GLU A 553 -48.35 23.18 4.53
CA GLU A 553 -47.22 24.04 4.12
C GLU A 553 -45.93 23.24 3.95
N LYS A 554 -45.55 22.41 4.94
CA LYS A 554 -44.37 21.53 4.81
C LYS A 554 -44.50 20.53 3.67
N GLN A 555 -45.72 20.08 3.36
CA GLN A 555 -45.96 19.17 2.26
C GLN A 555 -45.91 19.90 0.91
N ALA A 556 -46.30 21.17 0.86
CA ALA A 556 -46.15 22.05 -0.30
C ALA A 556 -44.67 22.43 -0.52
N GLU A 557 -43.93 22.79 0.53
CA GLU A 557 -42.48 23.02 0.50
C GLU A 557 -41.76 21.77 -0.02
N LYS A 558 -42.11 20.59 0.50
CA LYS A 558 -41.54 19.34 0.01
C LYS A 558 -41.86 19.09 -1.46
N ARG A 559 -43.10 19.37 -1.91
CA ARG A 559 -43.49 19.23 -3.33
C ARG A 559 -42.72 20.20 -4.22
N ALA A 560 -42.61 21.47 -3.83
CA ALA A 560 -41.82 22.46 -4.58
C ALA A 560 -40.33 22.05 -4.67
N MET A 561 -39.76 21.48 -3.60
CA MET A 561 -38.41 20.94 -3.64
C MET A 561 -38.29 19.70 -4.54
N ASP A 562 -39.28 18.80 -4.51
CA ASP A 562 -39.31 17.59 -5.34
C ASP A 562 -39.50 17.98 -6.84
N ASP A 563 -40.36 18.95 -7.14
CA ASP A 563 -40.63 19.48 -8.48
C ASP A 563 -39.41 20.22 -9.04
N ALA A 564 -38.78 21.09 -8.24
CA ALA A 564 -37.54 21.79 -8.63
C ALA A 564 -36.36 20.81 -8.84
N LEU A 565 -36.30 19.73 -8.05
CA LEU A 565 -35.33 18.66 -8.26
C LEU A 565 -35.58 17.94 -9.58
N ASP A 566 -36.83 17.64 -9.92
CA ASP A 566 -37.20 16.97 -11.18
C ASP A 566 -36.98 17.87 -12.40
N GLU A 567 -37.21 19.19 -12.30
CA GLU A 567 -36.93 20.17 -13.36
C GLU A 567 -35.42 20.38 -13.58
N ALA A 568 -34.63 20.43 -12.51
CA ALA A 568 -33.17 20.58 -12.59
C ALA A 568 -32.45 19.27 -12.95
N ARG A 569 -33.18 18.16 -13.05
CA ARG A 569 -32.61 16.83 -13.26
C ARG A 569 -32.11 16.65 -14.69
N GLU A 570 -30.80 16.78 -14.87
CA GLU A 570 -30.16 16.55 -16.16
C GLU A 570 -29.65 15.11 -16.32
N GLU A 571 -30.06 14.44 -17.41
CA GLU A 571 -29.54 13.12 -17.76
C GLU A 571 -28.01 13.13 -17.92
N ASP A 572 -27.35 12.07 -17.44
CA ASP A 572 -25.91 11.89 -17.67
C ASP A 572 -25.59 11.61 -19.13
N LEU A 573 -24.42 12.05 -19.60
CA LEU A 573 -23.98 11.85 -20.98
C LEU A 573 -24.05 10.36 -21.38
N LEU A 574 -23.65 9.45 -20.50
CA LEU A 574 -23.74 8.01 -20.77
C LEU A 574 -25.20 7.52 -20.91
N SER A 575 -26.13 8.14 -20.19
CA SER A 575 -27.56 7.87 -20.32
C SER A 575 -28.12 8.45 -21.62
N GLN A 576 -27.70 9.67 -22.01
CA GLN A 576 -28.09 10.29 -23.27
C GLN A 576 -27.59 9.47 -24.46
N ILE A 577 -26.31 9.05 -24.47
CA ILE A 577 -25.76 8.15 -25.51
C ILE A 577 -26.55 6.84 -25.56
N ARG A 578 -26.88 6.24 -24.40
CA ARG A 578 -27.69 5.02 -24.35
C ARG A 578 -29.07 5.24 -24.95
N ARG A 579 -29.71 6.37 -24.65
CA ARG A 579 -31.02 6.75 -25.19
C ARG A 579 -30.98 6.85 -26.72
N GLU A 580 -30.01 7.58 -27.28
CA GLU A 580 -29.83 7.71 -28.73
C GLU A 580 -29.65 6.36 -29.43
N VAL A 581 -28.87 5.45 -28.84
CA VAL A 581 -28.69 4.10 -29.39
C VAL A 581 -29.99 3.28 -29.30
N LEU A 582 -30.74 3.40 -28.20
CA LEU A 582 -32.00 2.67 -27.98
C LEU A 582 -33.15 3.15 -28.86
N LEU A 583 -33.18 4.44 -29.25
CA LEU A 583 -34.13 4.96 -30.23
C LEU A 583 -34.05 4.21 -31.56
N ILE A 584 -32.85 3.78 -31.93
CA ILE A 584 -32.56 3.10 -33.20
C ILE A 584 -32.65 1.57 -33.03
N ARG A 585 -32.24 1.04 -31.86
CA ARG A 585 -32.31 -0.39 -31.54
C ARG A 585 -32.91 -0.65 -30.16
N PRO A 586 -34.26 -0.73 -30.05
CA PRO A 586 -34.94 -0.90 -28.77
C PRO A 586 -34.66 -2.24 -28.06
N GLN A 587 -34.34 -3.30 -28.81
CA GLN A 587 -34.10 -4.66 -28.28
C GLN A 587 -32.66 -4.91 -27.83
N ALA A 588 -31.79 -3.89 -27.82
CA ALA A 588 -30.39 -4.05 -27.47
C ALA A 588 -30.21 -4.43 -25.98
N PRO A 589 -29.22 -5.26 -25.63
CA PRO A 589 -28.98 -5.66 -24.24
C PRO A 589 -28.55 -4.45 -23.40
N VAL A 590 -29.37 -4.07 -22.43
CA VAL A 590 -29.12 -2.90 -21.56
C VAL A 590 -28.41 -3.29 -20.27
N GLU A 591 -28.48 -4.56 -19.86
CA GLU A 591 -27.97 -4.98 -18.55
C GLU A 591 -26.43 -4.81 -18.52
N PRO A 592 -25.90 -3.95 -17.63
CA PRO A 592 -24.47 -3.65 -17.61
C PRO A 592 -23.70 -4.91 -17.25
N VAL A 593 -22.62 -5.19 -18.00
CA VAL A 593 -21.74 -6.32 -17.69
C VAL A 593 -21.23 -6.16 -16.26
N ARG A 594 -21.51 -7.15 -15.41
CA ARG A 594 -21.03 -7.18 -14.02
C ARG A 594 -19.53 -7.47 -14.04
N LEU A 595 -18.73 -6.41 -14.08
CA LEU A 595 -17.30 -6.52 -13.85
C LEU A 595 -17.07 -6.84 -12.37
N GLU A 596 -16.87 -8.12 -12.06
CA GLU A 596 -16.71 -8.62 -10.70
C GLU A 596 -15.53 -7.95 -9.98
N ARG A 597 -15.84 -7.17 -8.94
CA ARG A 597 -14.86 -6.70 -7.97
C ARG A 597 -14.91 -7.63 -6.78
N ILE A 598 -13.85 -8.39 -6.53
CA ILE A 598 -13.64 -8.91 -5.18
C ILE A 598 -13.46 -7.67 -4.31
N LYS A 599 -14.48 -7.32 -3.53
CA LYS A 599 -14.37 -6.21 -2.59
C LYS A 599 -13.16 -6.54 -1.71
N PRO A 600 -12.16 -5.64 -1.55
CA PRO A 600 -10.97 -5.93 -0.74
C PRO A 600 -11.35 -6.47 0.65
N ARG A 601 -12.47 -5.99 1.21
CA ARG A 601 -13.04 -6.51 2.47
C ARG A 601 -13.32 -8.02 2.46
N THR A 602 -13.78 -8.59 1.35
CA THR A 602 -14.10 -10.01 1.22
C THR A 602 -12.83 -10.84 1.16
N LEU A 603 -11.81 -10.37 0.43
CA LEU A 603 -10.50 -11.02 0.39
C LEU A 603 -9.83 -10.99 1.76
N PHE A 604 -9.81 -9.83 2.42
CA PHE A 604 -9.29 -9.70 3.78
C PHE A 604 -10.05 -10.59 4.77
N SER A 605 -11.39 -10.61 4.72
CA SER A 605 -12.19 -11.46 5.60
C SER A 605 -11.97 -12.95 5.36
N PHE A 606 -11.72 -13.37 4.12
CA PHE A 606 -11.44 -14.77 3.79
C PHE A 606 -10.03 -15.17 4.25
N ILE A 607 -9.01 -14.36 3.97
CA ILE A 607 -7.64 -14.58 4.45
C ILE A 607 -7.61 -14.58 5.99
N ALA A 608 -8.25 -13.61 6.61
CA ALA A 608 -8.43 -13.53 8.06
C ALA A 608 -9.09 -14.79 8.63
N GLY A 609 -10.20 -15.25 8.02
CA GLY A 609 -10.90 -16.47 8.42
C GLY A 609 -10.05 -17.72 8.26
N ALA A 610 -9.27 -17.83 7.18
CA ALA A 610 -8.37 -18.97 6.93
C ALA A 610 -7.20 -19.00 7.93
N ILE A 611 -6.61 -17.84 8.25
CA ILE A 611 -5.58 -17.70 9.28
C ILE A 611 -6.15 -18.09 10.65
N ALA A 612 -7.33 -17.55 11.01
CA ALA A 612 -8.00 -17.89 12.27
C ALA A 612 -8.30 -19.39 12.36
N ALA A 613 -8.82 -20.01 11.30
CA ALA A 613 -9.11 -21.44 11.26
C ALA A 613 -7.84 -22.28 11.41
N TYR A 614 -6.75 -21.92 10.72
CA TYR A 614 -5.47 -22.63 10.85
C TYR A 614 -4.92 -22.58 12.28
N PHE A 615 -4.88 -21.39 12.90
CA PHE A 615 -4.43 -21.25 14.29
C PHE A 615 -5.34 -22.01 15.26
N LEU A 616 -6.65 -21.93 15.06
CA LEU A 616 -7.62 -22.62 15.92
C LEU A 616 -7.48 -24.14 15.79
N ILE A 617 -7.33 -24.68 14.58
CA ILE A 617 -7.14 -26.12 14.36
C ILE A 617 -5.81 -26.59 14.96
N SER A 618 -4.71 -25.89 14.70
CA SER A 618 -3.37 -26.26 15.22
C SER A 618 -3.33 -26.31 16.74
N GLN A 619 -4.09 -25.44 17.42
CA GLN A 619 -4.19 -25.44 18.87
C GLN A 619 -5.11 -26.52 19.40
N VAL A 620 -6.25 -26.74 18.73
CA VAL A 620 -7.18 -27.79 19.13
C VAL A 620 -6.52 -29.17 19.07
N THR A 621 -5.62 -29.39 18.11
CA THR A 621 -4.87 -30.65 17.98
C THR A 621 -3.76 -30.86 19.00
N GLN A 622 -3.29 -29.79 19.67
CA GLN A 622 -2.19 -29.88 20.65
C GLN A 622 -2.68 -29.91 22.11
N ALA A 623 -3.92 -29.48 22.37
CA ALA A 623 -4.48 -29.46 23.72
C ALA A 623 -5.23 -30.77 24.04
N ASP A 624 -5.02 -31.30 25.24
CA ASP A 624 -5.64 -32.53 25.71
C ASP A 624 -7.08 -32.28 26.21
N PHE A 625 -8.01 -32.09 25.28
CA PHE A 625 -9.42 -31.87 25.62
C PHE A 625 -10.12 -33.12 26.16
N GLY A 626 -9.51 -34.32 26.04
CA GLY A 626 -10.06 -35.56 26.59
C GLY A 626 -10.19 -35.49 28.10
N ALA A 627 -9.11 -35.06 28.78
CA ALA A 627 -9.11 -34.86 30.23
C ALA A 627 -10.10 -33.76 30.68
N VAL A 628 -10.27 -32.70 29.88
CA VAL A 628 -11.22 -31.60 30.17
C VAL A 628 -12.67 -32.08 30.17
N VAL A 629 -13.03 -33.05 29.32
CA VAL A 629 -14.41 -33.56 29.21
C VAL A 629 -14.71 -34.64 30.26
N GLU A 630 -13.74 -35.48 30.61
CA GLU A 630 -13.93 -36.57 31.57
C GLU A 630 -13.87 -36.12 33.04
N GLN A 631 -13.06 -35.11 33.36
CA GLN A 631 -12.75 -34.72 34.74
C GLN A 631 -13.46 -33.43 35.20
N ALA A 632 -14.17 -32.73 34.31
CA ALA A 632 -14.80 -31.46 34.63
C ALA A 632 -16.18 -31.61 35.30
N GLU A 633 -16.38 -30.86 36.38
CA GLU A 633 -17.68 -30.61 36.97
C GLU A 633 -18.50 -29.64 36.09
N TRP A 634 -19.48 -30.18 35.35
CA TRP A 634 -20.26 -29.44 34.35
C TRP A 634 -21.04 -28.25 34.90
N GLY A 635 -21.38 -28.24 36.19
CA GLY A 635 -22.03 -27.10 36.84
C GLY A 635 -21.15 -25.84 36.83
N TRP A 636 -19.85 -26.01 37.09
CA TRP A 636 -18.89 -24.91 37.06
C TRP A 636 -18.49 -24.52 35.63
N VAL A 637 -18.50 -25.47 34.69
CA VAL A 637 -18.35 -25.18 33.24
C VAL A 637 -19.47 -24.26 32.75
N ALA A 638 -20.73 -24.54 33.14
CA ALA A 638 -21.86 -23.69 32.80
C ALA A 638 -21.76 -22.29 33.44
N ALA A 639 -21.27 -22.20 34.68
CA ALA A 639 -20.99 -20.92 35.34
C ALA A 639 -19.91 -20.12 34.61
N ALA A 640 -18.81 -20.77 34.19
CA ALA A 640 -17.75 -20.15 33.41
C ALA A 640 -18.26 -19.62 32.05
N LEU A 641 -19.13 -20.38 31.37
CA LEU A 641 -19.81 -19.94 30.15
C LEU A 641 -20.69 -18.71 30.40
N GLY A 642 -21.46 -18.71 31.50
CA GLY A 642 -22.29 -17.57 31.90
C GLY A 642 -21.49 -16.29 32.15
N PHE A 643 -20.36 -16.40 32.87
CA PHE A 643 -19.44 -15.29 33.07
C PHE A 643 -18.82 -14.84 31.73
N SER A 644 -18.35 -15.76 30.89
CA SER A 644 -17.83 -15.39 29.57
C SER A 644 -18.86 -14.61 28.72
N ALA A 645 -20.12 -15.03 28.72
CA ALA A 645 -21.19 -14.32 28.01
C ALA A 645 -21.46 -12.92 28.61
N LEU A 646 -21.45 -12.79 29.93
CA LEU A 646 -21.65 -11.51 30.62
C LEU A 646 -20.52 -10.51 30.34
N SER A 647 -19.31 -10.99 30.00
CA SER A 647 -18.18 -10.13 29.64
C SER A 647 -18.48 -9.21 28.45
N TYR A 648 -19.31 -9.62 27.49
CA TYR A 648 -19.67 -8.79 26.34
C TYR A 648 -20.59 -7.62 26.72
N VAL A 649 -21.47 -7.83 27.69
CA VAL A 649 -22.34 -6.79 28.27
C VAL A 649 -21.47 -5.77 29.01
N ALA A 650 -20.54 -6.24 29.84
CA ALA A 650 -19.61 -5.40 30.57
C ALA A 650 -18.69 -4.59 29.63
N ALA A 651 -18.17 -5.22 28.57
CA ALA A 651 -17.36 -4.55 27.55
C ALA A 651 -18.17 -3.47 26.78
N ALA A 652 -19.45 -3.71 26.51
CA ALA A 652 -20.32 -2.71 25.89
C ALA A 652 -20.58 -1.51 26.81
N MET A 653 -20.79 -1.75 28.11
CA MET A 653 -20.91 -0.69 29.12
C MET A 653 -19.63 0.13 29.24
N SER A 654 -18.48 -0.54 29.32
CA SER A 654 -17.14 0.05 29.35
C SER A 654 -16.94 1.02 28.18
N LEU A 655 -17.26 0.60 26.95
CA LEU A 655 -17.12 1.47 25.77
C LEU A 655 -18.12 2.63 25.78
N LEU A 656 -19.41 2.37 26.05
CA LEU A 656 -20.48 3.39 25.98
C LEU A 656 -20.39 4.44 27.08
N GLY A 657 -19.71 4.16 28.19
CA GLY A 657 -19.41 5.15 29.22
C GLY A 657 -18.56 6.30 28.70
N PHE A 658 -17.69 6.06 27.72
CA PHE A 658 -16.83 7.08 27.11
C PHE A 658 -17.37 7.62 25.78
N VAL A 659 -18.61 7.28 25.43
CA VAL A 659 -19.33 7.75 24.24
C VAL A 659 -20.55 8.58 24.67
N PRO A 660 -20.42 9.92 24.72
CA PRO A 660 -21.51 10.87 24.97
C PRO A 660 -22.71 10.74 24.03
N GLU A 661 -22.49 10.34 22.78
CA GLU A 661 -23.52 10.17 21.78
C GLU A 661 -24.43 8.95 22.10
N ARG A 662 -25.65 8.98 21.59
CA ARG A 662 -26.61 7.89 21.78
C ARG A 662 -26.33 6.77 20.79
N VAL A 663 -25.66 5.72 21.26
CA VAL A 663 -25.42 4.49 20.49
C VAL A 663 -26.22 3.35 21.12
N PRO A 664 -26.97 2.54 20.33
CA PRO A 664 -27.85 1.52 20.86
C PRO A 664 -27.08 0.37 21.54
N PHE A 665 -27.40 0.10 22.81
CA PHE A 665 -26.69 -0.87 23.66
C PHE A 665 -26.56 -2.27 23.02
N GLY A 666 -27.67 -2.82 22.51
CA GLY A 666 -27.67 -4.15 21.90
C GLY A 666 -26.75 -4.27 20.68
N ARG A 667 -26.62 -3.21 19.87
CA ARG A 667 -25.69 -3.22 18.73
C ARG A 667 -24.24 -3.14 19.20
N THR A 668 -23.98 -2.41 20.29
CA THR A 668 -22.65 -2.37 20.90
C THR A 668 -22.25 -3.73 21.47
N VAL A 669 -23.17 -4.48 22.09
CA VAL A 669 -22.92 -5.86 22.53
C VAL A 669 -22.56 -6.74 21.33
N LEU A 670 -23.33 -6.68 20.24
CA LEU A 670 -22.99 -7.39 19.00
C LEU A 670 -21.62 -6.99 18.44
N ALA A 671 -21.23 -5.72 18.57
CA ALA A 671 -19.90 -5.25 18.17
C ALA A 671 -18.79 -5.81 19.08
N GLN A 672 -19.04 -5.95 20.39
CA GLN A 672 -18.09 -6.59 21.31
C GLN A 672 -17.94 -8.08 21.02
N VAL A 673 -19.05 -8.76 20.71
CA VAL A 673 -19.05 -10.17 20.26
C VAL A 673 -18.30 -10.28 18.92
N ALA A 674 -18.54 -9.40 17.95
CA ALA A 674 -17.76 -9.37 16.71
C ALA A 674 -16.25 -9.14 16.96
N GLY A 675 -15.90 -8.45 18.03
CA GLY A 675 -14.54 -8.24 18.49
C GLY A 675 -13.79 -9.53 18.84
N SER A 676 -14.45 -10.58 19.31
CA SER A 676 -13.80 -11.87 19.63
C SER A 676 -13.16 -12.50 18.38
N PHE A 677 -13.84 -12.41 17.23
CA PHE A 677 -13.30 -12.88 15.94
C PHE A 677 -12.08 -12.06 15.51
N VAL A 678 -12.13 -10.73 15.68
CA VAL A 678 -11.03 -9.84 15.29
C VAL A 678 -9.77 -10.07 16.15
N LYS A 679 -9.95 -10.42 17.45
CA LYS A 679 -8.84 -10.66 18.39
C LYS A 679 -7.92 -11.82 18.01
N ILE A 680 -8.40 -12.81 17.26
CA ILE A 680 -7.57 -13.94 16.78
C ILE A 680 -6.73 -13.57 15.56
N VAL A 681 -7.24 -12.66 14.72
CA VAL A 681 -6.62 -12.33 13.44
C VAL A 681 -5.66 -11.14 13.56
N ALA A 682 -5.97 -10.19 14.44
CA ALA A 682 -5.21 -8.97 14.61
C ALA A 682 -4.48 -8.95 15.97
N PRO A 683 -3.32 -8.26 16.07
CA PRO A 683 -2.68 -8.00 17.36
C PRO A 683 -3.67 -7.40 18.36
N ALA A 684 -3.62 -7.86 19.61
CA ALA A 684 -4.61 -7.56 20.64
C ALA A 684 -4.84 -6.04 20.83
N ALA A 685 -3.78 -5.24 20.71
CA ALA A 685 -3.82 -3.79 20.88
C ALA A 685 -4.49 -3.02 19.72
N VAL A 686 -4.53 -3.58 18.51
CA VAL A 686 -4.95 -2.83 17.30
C VAL A 686 -6.32 -3.25 16.81
N GLY A 687 -6.63 -4.55 16.86
CA GLY A 687 -7.85 -5.11 16.28
C GLY A 687 -9.14 -4.56 16.90
N GLY A 688 -9.23 -4.59 18.24
CA GLY A 688 -10.40 -4.12 18.97
C GLY A 688 -10.62 -2.61 18.85
N VAL A 689 -9.55 -1.83 18.85
CA VAL A 689 -9.61 -0.36 18.71
C VAL A 689 -10.13 0.03 17.33
N ALA A 690 -9.62 -0.60 16.27
CA ALA A 690 -10.05 -0.33 14.91
C ALA A 690 -11.54 -0.71 14.69
N LEU A 691 -11.96 -1.87 15.20
CA LEU A 691 -13.35 -2.32 15.11
C LEU A 691 -14.30 -1.37 15.83
N ASN A 692 -14.02 -1.05 17.10
CA ASN A 692 -14.87 -0.16 17.90
C ASN A 692 -14.92 1.25 17.31
N THR A 693 -13.80 1.77 16.81
CA THR A 693 -13.76 3.08 16.14
C THR A 693 -14.67 3.09 14.92
N ARG A 694 -14.59 2.06 14.08
CA ARG A 694 -15.38 1.96 12.86
C ARG A 694 -16.87 1.77 13.15
N PHE A 695 -17.20 0.97 14.16
CA PHE A 695 -18.58 0.81 14.64
C PHE A 695 -19.18 2.14 15.10
N LEU A 696 -18.43 2.93 15.88
CA LEU A 696 -18.89 4.26 16.33
C LEU A 696 -19.06 5.23 15.15
N GLN A 697 -18.15 5.21 14.17
CA GLN A 697 -18.28 6.01 12.95
C GLN A 697 -19.55 5.68 12.17
N ARG A 698 -19.84 4.38 12.00
CA ARG A 698 -21.06 3.92 11.34
C ARG A 698 -22.32 4.19 12.14
N SER A 699 -22.19 4.32 13.46
CA SER A 699 -23.27 4.72 14.37
C SER A 699 -23.49 6.25 14.42
N GLY A 700 -22.80 7.03 13.57
CA GLY A 700 -22.99 8.48 13.43
C GLY A 700 -22.02 9.35 14.25
N VAL A 701 -21.03 8.76 14.93
CA VAL A 701 -20.01 9.53 15.66
C VAL A 701 -18.96 10.06 14.68
N ARG A 702 -18.59 11.35 14.79
CA ARG A 702 -17.58 11.96 13.91
C ARG A 702 -16.24 11.19 14.02
N PRO A 703 -15.49 10.97 12.92
CA PRO A 703 -14.30 10.11 12.92
C PRO A 703 -13.26 10.43 14.00
N GLY A 704 -12.95 11.70 14.22
CA GLY A 704 -12.01 12.12 15.27
C GLY A 704 -12.52 11.84 16.68
N LEU A 705 -13.81 12.04 16.93
CA LEU A 705 -14.45 11.77 18.22
C LEU A 705 -14.58 10.26 18.49
N ALA A 706 -14.80 9.46 17.46
CA ALA A 706 -14.86 8.00 17.58
C ALA A 706 -13.51 7.42 18.03
N VAL A 707 -12.41 7.82 17.38
CA VAL A 707 -11.05 7.43 17.78
C VAL A 707 -10.75 7.91 19.20
N ALA A 708 -11.10 9.16 19.51
CA ALA A 708 -10.90 9.74 20.83
C ALA A 708 -11.65 8.99 21.94
N SER A 709 -12.93 8.64 21.73
CA SER A 709 -13.75 7.89 22.69
C SER A 709 -13.22 6.48 22.92
N VAL A 710 -12.77 5.79 21.86
CA VAL A 710 -12.17 4.45 22.01
C VAL A 710 -10.84 4.57 22.75
N GLY A 711 -9.96 5.49 22.36
CA GLY A 711 -8.67 5.73 23.03
C GLY A 711 -8.84 6.11 24.50
N ALA A 712 -9.82 6.96 24.80
CA ALA A 712 -10.24 7.31 26.16
C ALA A 712 -10.62 6.08 26.99
N SER A 713 -11.47 5.20 26.45
CA SER A 713 -11.86 3.96 27.14
C SER A 713 -10.65 3.06 27.42
N GLN A 714 -9.70 2.94 26.48
CA GLN A 714 -8.51 2.11 26.66
C GLN A 714 -7.57 2.68 27.73
N LEU A 715 -7.40 4.00 27.76
CA LEU A 715 -6.53 4.66 28.74
C LEU A 715 -7.09 4.55 30.16
N PHE A 716 -8.40 4.76 30.33
CA PHE A 716 -9.08 4.50 31.60
C PHE A 716 -9.03 3.03 31.98
N GLY A 717 -9.14 2.13 31.01
CA GLY A 717 -8.98 0.70 31.20
C GLY A 717 -7.63 0.32 31.75
N LEU A 718 -6.57 0.82 31.13
CA LEU A 718 -5.20 0.63 31.59
C LEU A 718 -5.00 1.19 33.00
N GLY A 719 -5.49 2.41 33.27
CA GLY A 719 -5.41 3.02 34.59
C GLY A 719 -6.14 2.19 35.65
N CYS A 720 -7.37 1.76 35.36
CA CYS A 720 -8.16 0.88 36.23
C CYS A 720 -7.45 -0.47 36.45
N HIS A 721 -6.89 -1.07 35.40
CA HIS A 721 -6.15 -2.33 35.48
C HIS A 721 -4.92 -2.21 36.38
N ILE A 722 -4.14 -1.12 36.26
CA ILE A 722 -2.97 -0.85 37.12
C ILE A 722 -3.41 -0.66 38.58
N LEU A 723 -4.48 0.12 38.82
CA LEU A 723 -5.02 0.35 40.16
C LEU A 723 -5.53 -0.94 40.80
N LEU A 724 -6.27 -1.78 40.06
CA LEU A 724 -6.74 -3.07 40.54
C LEU A 724 -5.58 -4.03 40.83
N LEU A 725 -4.56 -4.07 39.96
CA LEU A 725 -3.38 -4.91 40.20
C LEU A 725 -2.63 -4.46 41.46
N GLY A 726 -2.50 -3.15 41.68
CA GLY A 726 -1.91 -2.60 42.90
C GLY A 726 -2.75 -2.91 44.15
N ALA A 727 -4.08 -2.72 44.07
CA ALA A 727 -4.99 -2.96 45.19
C ALA A 727 -5.07 -4.45 45.58
N PHE A 728 -5.29 -5.34 44.61
CA PHE A 728 -5.32 -6.78 44.87
C PHE A 728 -3.93 -7.35 45.18
N GLY A 729 -2.86 -6.78 44.61
CA GLY A 729 -1.49 -7.12 44.98
C GLY A 729 -1.18 -6.79 46.44
N TYR A 730 -1.64 -5.62 46.91
CA TYR A 730 -1.56 -5.24 48.32
C TYR A 730 -2.38 -6.19 49.21
N LEU A 731 -3.64 -6.45 48.86
CA LEU A 731 -4.53 -7.36 49.61
C LEU A 731 -3.95 -8.78 49.69
N THR A 732 -3.44 -9.31 48.58
CA THR A 732 -2.80 -10.64 48.52
C THR A 732 -1.51 -10.68 49.34
N GLY A 733 -0.73 -9.60 49.35
CA GLY A 733 0.48 -9.47 50.18
C GLY A 733 0.20 -9.38 51.68
N THR A 734 -1.01 -8.99 52.08
CA THR A 734 -1.45 -8.96 53.49
C THR A 734 -2.07 -10.27 53.97
N GLU A 735 -2.52 -11.14 53.06
CA GLU A 735 -2.95 -12.50 53.37
C GLU A 735 -1.70 -13.39 53.55
N LYS A 736 -1.70 -14.30 54.54
CA LYS A 736 -0.57 -15.17 54.91
C LYS A 736 -0.27 -16.25 53.85
N THR A 737 0.05 -15.83 52.63
CA THR A 737 0.47 -16.68 51.51
C THR A 737 2.01 -16.74 51.49
N PRO A 738 2.62 -17.90 51.14
CA PRO A 738 4.08 -18.04 51.19
C PRO A 738 4.77 -16.98 50.34
N SER A 739 5.73 -16.28 50.95
CA SER A 739 6.49 -15.13 50.45
C SER A 739 7.30 -15.41 49.17
N SER A 740 6.63 -15.49 48.02
CA SER A 740 7.29 -15.71 46.72
C SER A 740 7.03 -14.63 45.65
N LEU A 741 6.14 -13.66 45.91
CA LEU A 741 5.81 -12.58 44.96
C LEU A 741 6.65 -11.30 45.14
N THR A 742 7.93 -11.43 45.50
CA THR A 742 8.88 -10.30 45.39
C THR A 742 9.17 -10.06 43.91
N PRO A 743 9.11 -8.80 43.38
CA PRO A 743 9.39 -8.53 41.97
C PRO A 743 10.73 -9.15 41.57
N SER A 744 10.70 -10.09 40.63
CA SER A 744 11.92 -10.75 40.17
C SER A 744 12.87 -9.72 39.55
N ARG A 745 14.18 -9.97 39.64
CA ARG A 745 15.22 -9.10 39.05
C ARG A 745 14.96 -8.80 37.57
N THR A 746 14.24 -9.68 36.87
CA THR A 746 13.83 -9.53 35.47
C THR A 746 12.73 -8.48 35.27
N VAL A 747 11.74 -8.37 36.17
CA VAL A 747 10.72 -7.32 36.13
C VAL A 747 11.34 -5.95 36.40
N ILE A 748 12.26 -5.88 37.37
CA ILE A 748 13.01 -4.66 37.69
C ILE A 748 13.90 -4.24 36.50
N ALA A 749 14.63 -5.19 35.91
CA ALA A 749 15.44 -4.95 34.72
C ALA A 749 14.63 -4.50 33.51
N GLY A 750 13.43 -5.09 33.30
CA GLY A 750 12.48 -4.69 32.26
C GLY A 750 11.95 -3.27 32.43
N LEU A 751 11.56 -2.90 33.66
CA LEU A 751 11.13 -1.53 33.97
C LEU A 751 12.28 -0.52 33.81
N LEU A 752 13.50 -0.88 34.23
CA LEU A 752 14.69 -0.05 34.03
C LEU A 752 15.02 0.13 32.54
N THR A 753 14.92 -0.92 31.73
CA THR A 753 15.16 -0.80 30.28
C THR A 753 14.14 0.11 29.62
N VAL A 754 12.85 -0.02 29.96
CA VAL A 754 11.80 0.90 29.46
C VAL A 754 12.07 2.34 29.91
N ALA A 755 12.46 2.56 31.17
CA ALA A 755 12.79 3.88 31.69
C ALA A 755 13.99 4.50 30.96
N VAL A 756 15.06 3.73 30.71
CA VAL A 756 16.22 4.15 29.92
C VAL A 756 15.82 4.48 28.48
N LEU A 757 14.97 3.66 27.86
CA LEU A 757 14.48 3.90 26.49
C LEU A 757 13.70 5.21 26.39
N VAL A 758 12.81 5.47 27.35
CA VAL A 758 12.07 6.74 27.45
C VAL A 758 13.04 7.90 27.62
N LEU A 759 14.05 7.75 28.49
CA LEU A 759 15.07 8.78 28.73
C LEU A 759 15.86 9.09 27.46
N VAL A 760 16.33 8.07 26.72
CA VAL A 760 17.03 8.21 25.43
C VAL A 760 16.15 8.91 24.38
N VAL A 761 14.88 8.50 24.26
CA VAL A 761 13.91 9.11 23.32
C VAL A 761 13.68 10.59 23.66
N THR A 762 13.61 10.94 24.95
CA THR A 762 13.42 12.33 25.39
C THR A 762 14.68 13.19 25.29
N ALA A 763 15.87 12.59 25.45
CA ALA A 763 17.16 13.27 25.36
C ALA A 763 17.54 13.65 23.92
N ILE A 764 17.22 12.81 22.93
CA ILE A 764 17.58 13.07 21.53
C ILE A 764 16.53 13.97 20.86
N PRO A 765 16.89 15.20 20.41
CA PRO A 765 15.92 16.18 19.93
C PRO A 765 15.18 15.75 18.66
N PHE A 766 15.82 14.98 17.78
CA PHE A 766 15.18 14.40 16.60
C PHE A 766 14.12 13.33 16.96
N LEU A 767 14.47 12.36 17.82
CA LEU A 767 13.54 11.35 18.30
C LEU A 767 12.39 11.97 19.08
N ARG A 768 12.67 12.90 19.99
CA ARG A 768 11.66 13.65 20.74
C ARG A 768 10.68 14.36 19.81
N LYS A 769 11.18 15.11 18.80
CA LYS A 769 10.32 15.81 17.85
C LYS A 769 9.50 14.82 17.03
N PHE A 770 10.11 13.74 16.54
CA PHE A 770 9.42 12.68 15.80
C PHE A 770 8.29 12.02 16.62
N VAL A 771 8.59 11.61 17.86
CA VAL A 771 7.64 10.96 18.77
C VAL A 771 6.55 11.93 19.22
N VAL A 772 6.88 13.13 19.67
CA VAL A 772 5.89 14.12 20.13
C VAL A 772 4.94 14.51 19.00
N THR A 773 5.43 14.71 17.76
CA THR A 773 4.56 15.08 16.64
C THR A 773 3.56 13.95 16.32
N ARG A 774 4.01 12.69 16.38
CA ARG A 774 3.17 11.50 16.18
C ARG A 774 2.20 11.26 17.35
N VAL A 775 2.69 11.25 18.58
CA VAL A 775 1.89 10.99 19.80
C VAL A 775 0.87 12.12 20.04
N ARG A 776 1.27 13.39 19.89
CA ARG A 776 0.34 14.52 20.00
C ARG A 776 -0.82 14.41 19.01
N SER A 777 -0.55 13.97 17.78
CA SER A 777 -1.61 13.76 16.78
C SER A 777 -2.59 12.64 17.16
N LEU A 778 -2.14 11.63 17.90
CA LEU A 778 -2.98 10.51 18.38
C LEU A 778 -3.81 10.90 19.62
N PHE A 779 -3.27 11.75 20.50
CA PHE A 779 -3.91 12.13 21.77
C PHE A 779 -4.65 13.48 21.75
N ALA A 780 -4.48 14.31 20.71
CA ALA A 780 -5.10 15.64 20.63
C ALA A 780 -6.63 15.62 20.79
N GLY A 781 -7.29 14.54 20.38
CA GLY A 781 -8.74 14.36 20.59
C GLY A 781 -9.12 13.67 21.90
N VAL A 782 -8.21 12.91 22.53
CA VAL A 782 -8.51 12.07 23.70
C VAL A 782 -8.69 12.92 24.96
N ILE A 783 -7.79 13.88 25.22
CA ILE A 783 -7.83 14.69 26.44
C ILE A 783 -9.13 15.52 26.57
N PRO A 784 -9.55 16.29 25.55
CA PRO A 784 -10.82 17.02 25.62
C PRO A 784 -12.01 16.08 25.84
N ARG A 785 -11.98 14.91 25.18
CA ARG A 785 -13.04 13.91 25.31
C ARG A 785 -13.12 13.30 26.71
N MET A 786 -11.98 13.14 27.39
CA MET A 786 -11.94 12.67 28.77
C MET A 786 -12.54 13.71 29.73
N LEU A 787 -12.24 14.99 29.50
CA LEU A 787 -12.85 16.09 30.25
C LEU A 787 -14.37 16.14 30.06
N ASP A 788 -14.87 15.95 28.83
CA ASP A 788 -16.30 15.88 28.54
C ASP A 788 -17.01 14.72 29.29
N VAL A 789 -16.34 13.58 29.43
CA VAL A 789 -16.89 12.39 30.11
C VAL A 789 -16.87 12.57 31.63
N VAL A 790 -15.81 13.17 32.19
CA VAL A 790 -15.74 13.49 33.63
C VAL A 790 -16.85 14.46 34.05
N GLN A 791 -17.24 15.39 33.17
CA GLN A 791 -18.36 16.30 33.40
C GLN A 791 -19.74 15.60 33.37
N ARG A 792 -19.83 14.34 32.94
CA ARG A 792 -21.06 13.55 32.89
C ARG A 792 -20.98 12.34 33.85
N PRO A 793 -21.32 12.52 35.14
CA PRO A 793 -21.06 11.52 36.17
C PRO A 793 -21.73 10.17 35.90
N GLN A 794 -22.94 10.15 35.33
CA GLN A 794 -23.61 8.91 34.96
C GLN A 794 -22.83 8.12 33.89
N LYS A 795 -22.26 8.81 32.90
CA LYS A 795 -21.48 8.19 31.82
C LYS A 795 -20.16 7.65 32.35
N LEU A 796 -19.48 8.43 33.20
CA LEU A 796 -18.29 8.00 33.91
C LEU A 796 -18.56 6.75 34.78
N LEU A 797 -19.67 6.75 35.54
CA LEU A 797 -20.07 5.61 36.37
C LEU A 797 -20.35 4.37 35.53
N THR A 798 -21.03 4.51 34.38
CA THR A 798 -21.26 3.37 33.47
C THR A 798 -19.97 2.84 32.85
N GLY A 799 -19.00 3.71 32.53
CA GLY A 799 -17.72 3.32 31.95
C GLY A 799 -16.82 2.61 32.97
N ILE A 800 -16.62 3.21 34.14
CA ILE A 800 -15.85 2.62 35.24
C ILE A 800 -16.52 1.34 35.75
N GLY A 801 -17.85 1.37 35.96
CA GLY A 801 -18.63 0.20 36.36
C GLY A 801 -18.54 -0.93 35.33
N GLY A 802 -18.58 -0.61 34.04
CA GLY A 802 -18.34 -1.59 32.96
C GLY A 802 -16.93 -2.17 32.99
N MET A 803 -15.90 -1.37 33.27
CA MET A 803 -14.50 -1.82 33.41
C MET A 803 -14.33 -2.79 34.59
N LEU A 804 -14.84 -2.40 35.76
CA LEU A 804 -14.76 -3.20 36.99
C LEU A 804 -15.55 -4.50 36.83
N LEU A 805 -16.76 -4.43 36.26
CA LEU A 805 -17.56 -5.60 35.96
C LEU A 805 -16.86 -6.52 34.97
N LEU A 806 -16.23 -5.97 33.92
CA LEU A 806 -15.52 -6.76 32.93
C LEU A 806 -14.38 -7.56 33.56
N THR A 807 -13.55 -6.89 34.37
CA THR A 807 -12.46 -7.55 35.09
C THR A 807 -13.01 -8.57 36.08
N GLY A 808 -14.00 -8.21 36.89
CA GLY A 808 -14.59 -9.11 37.88
C GLY A 808 -15.20 -10.36 37.25
N VAL A 809 -15.90 -10.22 36.13
CA VAL A 809 -16.49 -11.34 35.40
C VAL A 809 -15.42 -12.27 34.82
N PHE A 810 -14.29 -11.74 34.32
CA PHE A 810 -13.17 -12.59 33.91
C PHE A 810 -12.49 -13.31 35.07
N VAL A 811 -12.33 -12.64 36.22
CA VAL A 811 -11.82 -13.27 37.45
C VAL A 811 -12.74 -14.40 37.92
N MET A 812 -14.06 -14.18 37.92
CA MET A 812 -15.05 -15.20 38.27
C MET A 812 -15.12 -16.33 37.22
N CYS A 813 -14.90 -16.03 35.95
CA CYS A 813 -14.77 -17.05 34.90
C CYS A 813 -13.53 -17.94 35.14
N LEU A 814 -12.41 -17.34 35.57
CA LEU A 814 -11.19 -18.09 35.91
C LEU A 814 -11.41 -18.93 37.17
N ASP A 815 -12.04 -18.38 38.21
CA ASP A 815 -12.41 -19.11 39.44
C ASP A 815 -13.35 -20.29 39.14
N ALA A 816 -14.40 -20.08 38.36
CA ALA A 816 -15.29 -21.16 37.93
C ALA A 816 -14.53 -22.23 37.13
N SER A 817 -13.55 -21.83 36.30
CA SER A 817 -12.72 -22.79 35.56
C SER A 817 -11.79 -23.59 36.48
N ILE A 818 -11.28 -22.99 37.56
CA ILE A 818 -10.49 -23.69 38.60
C ILE A 818 -11.37 -24.68 39.36
N ARG A 819 -12.57 -24.26 39.78
CA ARG A 819 -13.54 -25.10 40.50
C ARG A 819 -14.05 -26.28 39.68
N ALA A 820 -14.08 -26.16 38.35
CA ALA A 820 -14.45 -27.26 37.46
C ALA A 820 -13.50 -28.46 37.58
N PHE A 821 -12.26 -28.27 38.01
CA PHE A 821 -11.24 -29.32 38.13
C PHE A 821 -10.71 -29.50 39.56
N SER A 822 -11.32 -28.83 40.54
CA SER A 822 -10.89 -28.91 41.94
C SER A 822 -11.63 -30.05 42.66
N GLY A 823 -10.88 -31.02 43.19
CA GLY A 823 -11.40 -32.05 44.10
C GLY A 823 -11.44 -31.61 45.57
N PRO A 824 -11.93 -32.46 46.49
CA PRO A 824 -12.08 -32.15 47.92
C PRO A 824 -10.77 -31.74 48.63
N ASP A 825 -9.63 -32.24 48.15
CA ASP A 825 -8.30 -32.00 48.75
C ASP A 825 -7.57 -30.79 48.16
N THR A 826 -8.20 -30.04 47.24
CA THR A 826 -7.56 -28.92 46.54
C THR A 826 -7.63 -27.64 47.40
N PRO A 827 -6.52 -26.90 47.58
CA PRO A 827 -6.54 -25.66 48.37
C PRO A 827 -7.51 -24.62 47.78
N HIS A 828 -8.36 -24.03 48.63
CA HIS A 828 -9.18 -22.90 48.22
C HIS A 828 -8.33 -21.63 48.11
N LEU A 829 -8.17 -21.11 46.90
CA LEU A 829 -7.50 -19.83 46.68
C LEU A 829 -8.41 -18.65 47.06
N SER A 830 -7.81 -17.58 47.57
CA SER A 830 -8.53 -16.33 47.76
C SER A 830 -8.84 -15.65 46.42
N TYR A 831 -10.00 -14.99 46.33
CA TYR A 831 -10.38 -14.24 45.12
C TYR A 831 -9.36 -13.14 44.80
N ALA A 832 -8.69 -12.56 45.80
CA ALA A 832 -7.62 -11.59 45.62
C ALA A 832 -6.44 -12.20 44.86
N SER A 833 -6.03 -13.42 45.23
CA SER A 833 -4.95 -14.14 44.55
C SER A 833 -5.29 -14.45 43.09
N ILE A 834 -6.51 -14.95 42.83
CA ILE A 834 -6.99 -15.24 41.47
C ILE A 834 -7.04 -13.95 40.65
N ALA A 835 -7.47 -12.84 41.25
CA ALA A 835 -7.51 -11.53 40.59
C ALA A 835 -6.09 -11.04 40.23
N VAL A 836 -5.11 -11.17 41.12
CA VAL A 836 -3.71 -10.81 40.83
C VAL A 836 -3.16 -11.66 39.68
N VAL A 837 -3.38 -12.97 39.71
CA VAL A 837 -2.93 -13.88 38.64
C VAL A 837 -3.56 -13.50 37.30
N PHE A 838 -4.87 -13.23 37.27
CA PHE A 838 -5.56 -12.78 36.05
C PHE A 838 -5.03 -11.43 35.54
N LEU A 839 -4.93 -10.43 36.42
CA LEU A 839 -4.49 -9.08 36.06
C LEU A 839 -3.04 -9.09 35.56
N ALA A 840 -2.14 -9.82 36.22
CA ALA A 840 -0.76 -9.97 35.81
C ALA A 840 -0.62 -10.76 34.50
N GLY A 841 -1.33 -11.89 34.38
CA GLY A 841 -1.32 -12.72 33.17
C GLY A 841 -1.87 -12.00 31.94
N ASN A 842 -2.96 -11.23 32.11
CA ASN A 842 -3.54 -10.42 31.03
C ASN A 842 -2.63 -9.25 30.63
N ALA A 843 -1.95 -8.61 31.59
CA ALA A 843 -0.98 -7.56 31.30
C ALA A 843 0.23 -8.10 30.52
N LEU A 844 0.79 -9.23 30.95
CA LEU A 844 1.92 -9.87 30.29
C LEU A 844 1.56 -10.36 28.88
N GLY A 845 0.38 -10.95 28.72
CA GLY A 845 -0.13 -11.38 27.42
C GLY A 845 -0.44 -10.25 26.45
N SER A 846 -0.86 -9.08 26.95
CA SER A 846 -1.08 -7.90 26.12
C SER A 846 0.23 -7.24 25.66
N ALA A 847 1.34 -7.50 26.37
CA ALA A 847 2.68 -7.04 25.99
C ALA A 847 3.35 -7.96 24.95
N ALA A 848 2.94 -9.23 24.88
CA ALA A 848 3.42 -10.16 23.87
C ALA A 848 2.83 -9.80 22.48
N PRO A 849 3.65 -9.69 21.41
CA PRO A 849 3.16 -9.40 20.07
C PRO A 849 2.51 -10.62 19.40
N THR A 850 1.84 -11.47 20.17
CA THR A 850 1.13 -12.66 19.65
C THR A 850 -0.35 -12.32 19.43
N PRO A 851 -0.98 -12.82 18.34
CA PRO A 851 -2.43 -12.69 18.15
C PRO A 851 -3.17 -13.22 19.38
N GLY A 852 -4.16 -12.49 19.90
CA GLY A 852 -4.90 -12.89 21.11
C GLY A 852 -4.10 -13.10 22.41
N GLY A 853 -2.80 -12.75 22.44
CA GLY A 853 -1.91 -13.05 23.58
C GLY A 853 -1.62 -14.55 23.74
N MET A 854 -1.76 -15.33 22.65
CA MET A 854 -1.63 -16.79 22.68
C MET A 854 -0.21 -17.23 23.09
N GLY A 855 -0.14 -18.31 23.86
CA GLY A 855 1.05 -18.86 24.52
C GLY A 855 1.46 -18.11 25.78
N ALA A 856 1.50 -16.77 25.70
CA ALA A 856 1.98 -15.92 26.78
C ALA A 856 1.00 -15.85 27.97
N VAL A 857 -0.30 -15.66 27.70
CA VAL A 857 -1.30 -15.61 28.79
C VAL A 857 -1.51 -16.98 29.40
N GLU A 858 -1.57 -18.06 28.60
CA GLU A 858 -1.78 -19.42 29.13
C GLU A 858 -0.63 -19.80 30.05
N GLY A 859 0.60 -19.54 29.62
CA GLY A 859 1.80 -19.75 30.44
C GLY A 859 1.77 -18.89 31.70
N ALA A 860 1.45 -17.60 31.58
CA ALA A 860 1.42 -16.68 32.72
C ALA A 860 0.33 -17.01 33.74
N LEU A 861 -0.88 -17.37 33.30
CA LEU A 861 -1.97 -17.78 34.18
C LEU A 861 -1.65 -19.13 34.84
N THR A 862 -1.13 -20.11 34.09
CA THR A 862 -0.78 -21.43 34.63
C THR A 862 0.32 -21.32 35.68
N LEU A 863 1.41 -20.63 35.35
CA LEU A 863 2.51 -20.39 36.29
C LEU A 863 2.06 -19.55 37.48
N GLY A 864 1.21 -18.55 37.26
CA GLY A 864 0.65 -17.72 38.33
C GLY A 864 -0.20 -18.53 39.30
N LEU A 865 -1.09 -19.40 38.81
CA LEU A 865 -1.90 -20.26 39.67
C LEU A 865 -1.04 -21.26 40.45
N ILE A 866 -0.02 -21.84 39.81
CA ILE A 866 0.95 -22.74 40.49
C ILE A 866 1.71 -21.97 41.58
N ALA A 867 2.14 -20.74 41.30
CA ALA A 867 2.87 -19.91 42.25
C ALA A 867 2.05 -19.55 43.51
N VAL A 868 0.72 -19.49 43.39
CA VAL A 868 -0.20 -19.27 44.52
C VAL A 868 -0.65 -20.61 45.15
N GLY A 869 -0.06 -21.74 44.75
CA GLY A 869 -0.21 -23.04 45.43
C GLY A 869 -1.21 -24.00 44.80
N LEU A 870 -1.66 -23.76 43.56
CA LEU A 870 -2.51 -24.71 42.84
C LEU A 870 -1.68 -25.84 42.20
N PRO A 871 -2.09 -27.12 42.30
CA PRO A 871 -1.41 -28.21 41.60
C PRO A 871 -1.41 -28.01 40.08
N LYS A 872 -0.34 -28.45 39.41
CA LYS A 872 -0.20 -28.31 37.95
C LYS A 872 -1.32 -29.04 37.20
N GLU A 873 -1.76 -30.16 37.76
CA GLU A 873 -2.82 -31.05 37.28
C GLU A 873 -4.18 -30.35 37.24
N VAL A 874 -4.40 -29.34 38.09
CA VAL A 874 -5.62 -28.53 38.12
C VAL A 874 -5.42 -27.21 37.36
N ALA A 875 -4.25 -26.58 37.51
CA ALA A 875 -3.97 -25.26 36.93
C ALA A 875 -3.99 -25.28 35.40
N ALA A 876 -3.37 -26.27 34.76
CA ALA A 876 -3.32 -26.37 33.31
C ALA A 876 -4.71 -26.56 32.66
N PRO A 877 -5.54 -27.55 33.05
CA PRO A 877 -6.88 -27.72 32.47
C PRO A 877 -7.83 -26.57 32.84
N ALA A 878 -7.71 -25.95 34.02
CA ALA A 878 -8.50 -24.77 34.38
C ALA A 878 -8.21 -23.58 33.45
N VAL A 879 -6.93 -23.31 33.15
CA VAL A 879 -6.54 -22.24 32.21
C VAL A 879 -6.98 -22.57 30.79
N LEU A 880 -6.88 -23.84 30.37
CA LEU A 880 -7.39 -24.27 29.06
C LEU A 880 -8.91 -24.09 28.95
N LEU A 881 -9.69 -24.45 29.96
CA LEU A 881 -11.14 -24.22 30.01
C LEU A 881 -11.46 -22.72 29.98
N PHE A 882 -10.75 -21.92 30.76
CA PHE A 882 -10.89 -20.46 30.75
C PHE A 882 -10.64 -19.89 29.34
N ARG A 883 -9.62 -20.37 28.62
CA ARG A 883 -9.35 -19.96 27.23
C ARG A 883 -10.38 -20.46 26.23
N LEU A 884 -10.85 -21.70 26.40
CA LEU A 884 -11.94 -22.22 25.61
C LEU A 884 -13.16 -21.31 25.71
N MET A 885 -13.54 -20.88 26.92
CA MET A 885 -14.68 -20.01 27.15
C MET A 885 -14.47 -18.58 26.66
N THR A 886 -13.27 -18.00 26.82
CA THR A 886 -13.04 -16.56 26.61
C THR A 886 -12.41 -16.20 25.27
N LEU A 887 -11.72 -17.15 24.63
CA LEU A 887 -10.96 -16.92 23.40
C LEU A 887 -11.48 -17.76 22.23
N TRP A 888 -11.68 -19.07 22.38
CA TRP A 888 -11.98 -19.98 21.25
C TRP A 888 -13.47 -20.14 20.96
N LEU A 889 -14.30 -20.45 21.97
CA LEU A 889 -15.74 -20.63 21.81
C LEU A 889 -16.42 -19.39 21.19
N PRO A 890 -16.09 -18.15 21.59
CA PRO A 890 -16.80 -16.98 21.07
C PRO A 890 -16.43 -16.57 19.64
N VAL A 891 -15.49 -17.25 18.99
CA VAL A 891 -15.02 -16.92 17.63
C VAL A 891 -16.13 -17.12 16.61
N LEU A 892 -16.85 -18.24 16.70
CA LEU A 892 -17.95 -18.58 15.81
C LEU A 892 -19.11 -17.57 15.90
N PRO A 893 -19.69 -17.29 17.09
CA PRO A 893 -20.71 -16.25 17.21
C PRO A 893 -20.14 -14.86 16.88
N GLY A 894 -18.87 -14.60 17.15
CA GLY A 894 -18.17 -13.38 16.75
C GLY A 894 -18.12 -13.18 15.24
N TRP A 895 -17.78 -14.22 14.49
CA TRP A 895 -17.76 -14.19 13.02
C TRP A 895 -19.16 -13.96 12.43
N LEU A 896 -20.18 -14.61 13.00
CA LEU A 896 -21.58 -14.38 12.61
C LEU A 896 -22.00 -12.93 12.85
N CYS A 897 -21.70 -12.38 14.03
CA CYS A 897 -21.99 -10.98 14.37
C CYS A 897 -21.22 -10.00 13.48
N PHE A 898 -19.94 -10.26 13.21
CA PHE A 898 -19.12 -9.44 12.33
C PHE A 898 -19.72 -9.37 10.92
N ASN A 899 -20.07 -10.53 10.34
CA ASN A 899 -20.72 -10.59 9.03
C ASN A 899 -22.09 -9.91 9.03
N HIS A 900 -22.88 -10.08 10.08
CA HIS A 900 -24.19 -9.45 10.22
C HIS A 900 -24.08 -7.91 10.22
N LEU A 901 -23.20 -7.35 11.05
CA LEU A 901 -22.94 -5.92 11.14
C LEU A 901 -22.38 -5.36 9.83
N THR A 902 -21.45 -6.08 9.17
CA THR A 902 -20.90 -5.68 7.86
C THR A 902 -21.95 -5.71 6.74
N ARG A 903 -22.91 -6.64 6.77
CA ARG A 903 -24.03 -6.69 5.80
C ARG A 903 -24.99 -5.52 5.97
N LYS A 904 -25.28 -5.12 7.21
CA LYS A 904 -26.14 -3.97 7.53
C LYS A 904 -25.46 -2.60 7.36
N GLY A 905 -24.17 -2.56 7.04
CA GLY A 905 -23.42 -1.32 6.88
C GLY A 905 -23.00 -0.68 8.21
N GLU A 906 -23.05 -1.43 9.31
CA GLU A 906 -22.70 -1.00 10.67
C GLU A 906 -21.20 -1.22 10.98
N LEU A 907 -20.45 -1.87 10.07
CA LEU A 907 -18.99 -2.04 10.05
C LEU A 907 -18.40 -1.84 8.62
#